data_AF-A0A813TEZ0-F1
#
_entry.id   AF-A0A813TEZ0-F1
#
_cell.length_a   1.000
_cell.length_b   1.000
_cell.length_c   1.000
_cell.angle_alpha   90.00
_cell.angle_beta   90.00
_cell.angle_gamma   90.00
#
_symmetry.space_group_name_H-M   'P 1'
#
loop_
_entity.id
_entity.type
_entity.pdbx_description
1 polymer ?
#
loop_
_entity_poly.entity_id
_entity_poly.type
_entity_poly.pdbx_seq_one_letter_code
_entity_poly.pdbx_strand_id
1 'polypeptide(L)'
;MVTGDYDITSLPGLSTHLEVKDTKGHILYNKEDATKGRFAFTTEDFDIFDICVETKLPHGQQKHHLSPQHSTKEVTIKIKHGVETKDYEALAKANNLKPLEVELNRLEDLTTSIVSDFAYMKQREEEMRTTNESTNNKVLYFSIFSMCCLMSLALWQVLYLLHYRMRSILLLTFFFLLTWAFDDFSTAGDDNAILSGPNIVVDLSKDNFTQYIQQNPVVLVEFYAPWCGHCKQLAPFYEQAARLMKDEENPVAFAKIDATIEQSLAMEYSIEGYPTLKIFHKNSQKPVDYDGPRQPASAIADFMKTFADPTWTPPPSDVIELTQENFEKFTTDEELTLIEFYAPWCGHCKRLEPKFEKAATLLKKDTNIRLAKVDSTVETELATSHNITGYPTLFVYRTGGKRIRYDGEQTEHGIVSTMKELLSLPSREIRNMNDYKNLFRKNDQPVIIGVFQNDQDHLYQLFIDYAYTKRKVFQFGHTFEKFSVFDDVQSPAIVLQHHSDVRSKYEKEKFIFNKHNANENDLELFIEQYQIPLVGILTEENQRNIYLSRRPICVVMYDLDFSFEHRERTQYWRNKILNVANNYKDKYTFAIADEEKMSGLLKEFGLEESSEDVNVGCFDKNGLKYRMEDDDEFTSESFEEFVSKLIKGKVKSYFKSQPIPKQSVTNGIHTVVAKNFEKVVKDKTKNSLVFFYAPWCGHCTNFKPTYMKLAQRYTSQPNLILTQIDASANDIPSGFEVTGFPTIYFVPMNNQPVKYEGNRDINDLVNFIDKNLQSKSEL
;
A
#
# COMPACT_ATOMS: atom_id res chain seq x y z
N MET A 1 44.04 1.67 -3.62
CA MET A 1 44.70 0.90 -4.71
C MET A 1 43.75 -0.18 -5.18
N VAL A 2 43.60 -0.32 -6.49
CA VAL A 2 42.78 -1.33 -7.17
C VAL A 2 43.69 -2.07 -8.14
N THR A 3 43.59 -3.40 -8.18
CA THR A 3 44.28 -4.22 -9.17
C THR A 3 43.30 -5.21 -9.80
N GLY A 4 43.31 -5.33 -11.13
CA GLY A 4 42.49 -6.29 -11.85
C GLY A 4 43.31 -7.19 -12.74
N ASP A 5 43.09 -8.50 -12.66
CA ASP A 5 43.60 -9.48 -13.62
C ASP A 5 42.51 -9.78 -14.64
N TYR A 6 42.83 -9.73 -15.93
CA TYR A 6 41.88 -10.04 -17.00
C TYR A 6 42.40 -11.16 -17.92
N ASP A 7 41.47 -12.02 -18.34
CA ASP A 7 41.67 -13.07 -19.34
C ASP A 7 40.48 -13.06 -20.30
N ILE A 8 40.77 -12.80 -21.58
CA ILE A 8 39.81 -12.55 -22.65
C ILE A 8 40.12 -13.54 -23.78
N THR A 9 39.15 -14.36 -24.16
CA THR A 9 39.34 -15.35 -25.22
C THR A 9 39.64 -14.65 -26.56
N SER A 10 40.77 -14.98 -27.19
CA SER A 10 41.14 -14.45 -28.50
C SER A 10 40.39 -15.17 -29.61
N LEU A 11 39.70 -14.42 -30.49
CA LEU A 11 39.10 -14.95 -31.71
C LEU A 11 39.90 -14.48 -32.94
N PRO A 12 40.17 -15.35 -33.94
CA PRO A 12 40.94 -14.97 -35.11
C PRO A 12 40.28 -13.80 -35.87
N GLY A 13 41.01 -12.71 -36.05
CA GLY A 13 40.58 -11.54 -36.86
C GLY A 13 39.78 -10.47 -36.13
N LEU A 14 39.55 -10.59 -34.81
CA LEU A 14 38.87 -9.58 -33.99
C LEU A 14 39.84 -8.94 -32.98
N SER A 15 39.86 -7.61 -32.90
CA SER A 15 40.61 -6.87 -31.89
C SER A 15 39.72 -6.52 -30.70
N THR A 16 40.28 -6.58 -29.48
CA THR A 16 39.57 -6.20 -28.24
C THR A 16 40.22 -4.97 -27.64
N HIS A 17 39.43 -3.98 -27.30
CA HIS A 17 39.85 -2.80 -26.57
C HIS A 17 39.29 -2.87 -25.15
N LEU A 18 40.17 -2.81 -24.16
CA LEU A 18 39.84 -2.77 -22.74
C LEU A 18 40.19 -1.38 -22.20
N GLU A 19 39.22 -0.72 -21.58
CA GLU A 19 39.37 0.64 -21.05
C GLU A 19 38.74 0.74 -19.66
N VAL A 20 39.41 1.42 -18.73
CA VAL A 20 38.91 1.69 -17.37
C VAL A 20 38.82 3.20 -17.18
N LYS A 21 37.65 3.72 -16.77
CA LYS A 21 37.42 5.16 -16.57
C LYS A 21 36.79 5.47 -15.21
N ASP A 22 37.08 6.64 -14.64
CA ASP A 22 36.37 7.16 -13.46
C ASP A 22 35.05 7.87 -13.82
N THR A 23 34.27 8.32 -12.83
CA THR A 23 33.00 9.05 -13.06
C THR A 23 33.18 10.40 -13.76
N LYS A 24 34.39 10.96 -13.74
CA LYS A 24 34.76 12.21 -14.42
C LYS A 24 35.23 11.96 -15.86
N GLY A 25 35.30 10.69 -16.28
CA GLY A 25 35.71 10.27 -17.61
C GLY A 25 37.23 10.17 -17.81
N HIS A 26 38.03 10.27 -16.74
CA HIS A 26 39.47 10.08 -16.83
C HIS A 26 39.80 8.59 -17.06
N ILE A 27 40.70 8.33 -18.01
CA ILE A 27 41.12 6.98 -18.34
C ILE A 27 42.19 6.52 -17.34
N LEU A 28 41.85 5.54 -16.52
CA LEU A 28 42.71 4.94 -15.50
C LEU A 28 43.55 3.78 -16.07
N TYR A 29 43.04 3.08 -17.08
CA TYR A 29 43.76 2.03 -17.80
C TYR A 29 43.22 1.89 -19.22
N ASN A 30 44.10 1.60 -20.19
CA ASN A 30 43.72 1.42 -21.58
C ASN A 30 44.64 0.39 -22.25
N LYS A 31 44.04 -0.59 -22.94
CA LYS A 31 44.76 -1.60 -23.71
C LYS A 31 44.02 -1.95 -25.00
N GLU A 32 44.67 -1.70 -26.13
CA GLU A 32 44.27 -2.27 -27.43
C GLU A 32 44.80 -3.71 -27.58
N ASP A 33 44.06 -4.53 -28.33
CA ASP A 33 44.27 -5.97 -28.49
C ASP A 33 44.40 -6.74 -27.17
N ALA A 34 43.55 -6.41 -26.21
CA ALA A 34 43.52 -7.04 -24.89
C ALA A 34 43.13 -8.52 -25.00
N THR A 35 44.05 -9.39 -24.55
CA THR A 35 43.86 -10.85 -24.43
C THR A 35 44.03 -11.26 -22.98
N LYS A 36 45.24 -11.19 -22.43
CA LYS A 36 45.49 -11.47 -21.02
C LYS A 36 46.43 -10.45 -20.42
N GLY A 37 46.15 -10.00 -19.20
CA GLY A 37 46.99 -9.02 -18.53
C GLY A 37 46.50 -8.62 -17.15
N ARG A 38 47.17 -7.60 -16.60
CA ARG A 38 46.85 -7.01 -15.31
C ARG A 38 46.83 -5.50 -15.43
N PHE A 39 45.89 -4.85 -14.76
CA PHE A 39 45.87 -3.41 -14.56
C PHE A 39 45.95 -3.07 -13.08
N ALA A 40 46.48 -1.90 -12.76
CA ALA A 40 46.55 -1.38 -11.40
C ALA A 40 46.47 0.15 -11.44
N PHE A 41 45.68 0.73 -10.54
CA PHE A 41 45.57 2.17 -10.36
C PHE A 41 45.26 2.52 -8.90
N THR A 42 45.48 3.78 -8.53
CA THR A 42 45.19 4.29 -7.19
C THR A 42 44.37 5.57 -7.35
N THR A 43 43.28 5.67 -6.59
CA THR A 43 42.45 6.87 -6.48
C THR A 43 42.62 7.45 -5.09
N GLU A 44 42.57 8.78 -4.98
CA GLU A 44 42.62 9.49 -3.69
C GLU A 44 41.23 9.55 -3.03
N ASP A 45 40.17 9.61 -3.85
CA ASP A 45 38.78 9.60 -3.42
C ASP A 45 38.10 8.25 -3.70
N PHE A 46 37.06 7.95 -2.91
CA PHE A 46 36.11 6.88 -3.24
C PHE A 46 35.30 7.29 -4.46
N ASP A 47 35.45 6.55 -5.55
CA ASP A 47 34.79 6.84 -6.82
C ASP A 47 34.36 5.53 -7.50
N ILE A 48 33.37 5.63 -8.39
CA ILE A 48 32.92 4.53 -9.24
C ILE A 48 33.79 4.55 -10.51
N PHE A 49 34.18 3.37 -10.99
CA PHE A 49 34.89 3.25 -12.25
C PHE A 49 34.23 2.21 -13.16
N ASP A 50 34.19 2.54 -14.44
CA ASP A 50 33.66 1.70 -15.50
C ASP A 50 34.79 0.90 -16.16
N ILE A 51 34.58 -0.39 -16.40
CA ILE A 51 35.47 -1.24 -17.19
C ILE A 51 34.77 -1.60 -18.50
N CYS A 52 35.17 -0.93 -19.57
CA CYS A 52 34.62 -1.11 -20.91
C CYS A 52 35.46 -2.15 -21.67
N VAL A 53 34.80 -3.17 -22.23
CA VAL A 53 35.40 -4.16 -23.14
C VAL A 53 34.72 -4.08 -24.49
N GLU A 54 35.38 -3.43 -25.45
CA GLU A 54 34.88 -3.25 -26.81
C GLU A 54 35.56 -4.23 -27.76
N THR A 55 34.81 -4.89 -28.64
CA THR A 55 35.41 -5.73 -29.70
C THR A 55 35.21 -5.05 -31.04
N LYS A 56 36.30 -4.73 -31.74
CA LYS A 56 36.26 -4.09 -33.06
C LYS A 56 36.29 -5.16 -34.16
N LEU A 57 35.38 -5.04 -35.11
CA LEU A 57 35.35 -5.84 -36.33
C LEU A 57 36.34 -5.24 -37.34
N PRO A 58 37.04 -6.07 -38.14
CA PRO A 58 37.89 -5.57 -39.21
C PRO A 58 37.06 -4.79 -40.23
N HIS A 59 37.61 -3.68 -40.75
CA HIS A 59 36.93 -2.79 -41.69
C HIS A 59 36.43 -3.55 -42.93
N GLY A 60 35.11 -3.57 -43.14
CA GLY A 60 34.47 -4.10 -44.36
C GLY A 60 33.49 -5.27 -44.20
N GLN A 61 33.24 -5.81 -43.00
CA GLN A 61 32.24 -6.86 -42.78
C GLN A 61 31.00 -6.35 -42.01
N GLN A 62 29.79 -6.61 -42.54
CA GLN A 62 28.52 -6.37 -41.86
C GLN A 62 28.16 -7.53 -40.90
N LYS A 63 27.41 -7.24 -39.82
CA LYS A 63 27.02 -8.15 -38.72
C LYS A 63 26.34 -9.48 -39.14
N HIS A 64 25.91 -9.64 -40.39
CA HIS A 64 25.03 -10.73 -40.83
C HIS A 64 25.70 -12.06 -41.24
N HIS A 65 27.03 -12.21 -41.12
CA HIS A 65 27.74 -13.42 -41.57
C HIS A 65 28.52 -14.21 -40.49
N LEU A 66 28.27 -13.99 -39.20
CA LEU A 66 28.87 -14.80 -38.12
C LEU A 66 27.92 -15.93 -37.69
N SER A 67 28.28 -17.18 -38.02
CA SER A 67 27.53 -18.39 -37.62
C SER A 67 27.46 -18.56 -36.08
N PRO A 68 26.37 -19.11 -35.51
CA PRO A 68 26.12 -19.12 -34.06
C PRO A 68 26.97 -20.12 -33.25
N GLN A 69 27.79 -20.95 -33.89
CA GLN A 69 28.56 -22.01 -33.22
C GLN A 69 29.96 -21.59 -32.76
N HIS A 70 30.43 -20.36 -33.05
CA HIS A 70 31.76 -19.86 -32.65
C HIS A 70 31.81 -18.34 -32.36
N SER A 71 30.88 -17.81 -31.55
CA SER A 71 30.84 -16.35 -31.27
C SER A 71 30.66 -15.96 -29.80
N THR A 72 30.74 -16.90 -28.86
CA THR A 72 30.83 -16.56 -27.43
C THR A 72 32.28 -16.23 -27.07
N LYS A 73 32.49 -15.02 -26.57
CA LYS A 73 33.80 -14.54 -26.07
C LYS A 73 33.71 -14.43 -24.56
N GLU A 74 34.51 -15.22 -23.87
CA GLU A 74 34.55 -15.18 -22.42
C GLU A 74 35.50 -14.08 -21.96
N VAL A 75 35.03 -13.24 -21.05
CA VAL A 75 35.79 -12.16 -20.43
C VAL A 75 35.80 -12.43 -18.94
N THR A 76 36.93 -12.87 -18.41
CA THR A 76 37.13 -13.05 -16.97
C THR A 76 37.91 -11.87 -16.45
N ILE A 77 37.36 -11.15 -15.46
CA ILE A 77 38.04 -10.05 -14.77
C ILE A 77 37.96 -10.33 -13.27
N LYS A 78 39.12 -10.41 -12.61
CA LYS A 78 39.24 -10.57 -11.15
C LYS A 78 39.78 -9.29 -10.57
N ILE A 79 38.97 -8.58 -9.81
CA ILE A 79 39.33 -7.29 -9.21
C ILE A 79 39.62 -7.50 -7.73
N LYS A 80 40.69 -6.87 -7.25
CA LYS A 80 41.06 -6.76 -5.83
C LYS A 80 41.20 -5.28 -5.49
N HIS A 81 40.79 -4.89 -4.29
CA HIS A 81 40.93 -3.51 -3.81
C HIS A 81 41.44 -3.48 -2.36
N GLY A 82 42.02 -2.34 -1.97
CA GLY A 82 42.49 -2.13 -0.59
C GLY A 82 43.53 -3.17 -0.17
N VAL A 83 43.35 -3.77 1.01
CA VAL A 83 44.27 -4.75 1.62
C VAL A 83 44.46 -5.99 0.73
N GLU A 84 43.44 -6.39 -0.03
CA GLU A 84 43.50 -7.57 -0.92
C GLU A 84 44.45 -7.39 -2.11
N THR A 85 44.87 -6.16 -2.42
CA THR A 85 45.83 -5.88 -3.49
C THR A 85 47.28 -6.15 -3.10
N LYS A 86 47.59 -6.28 -1.81
CA LYS A 86 48.94 -6.59 -1.32
C LYS A 86 49.28 -8.06 -1.57
N ASP A 87 50.44 -8.29 -2.19
CA ASP A 87 50.97 -9.64 -2.42
C ASP A 87 51.76 -10.12 -1.19
N TYR A 88 51.03 -10.74 -0.26
CA TYR A 88 51.59 -11.25 0.99
C TYR A 88 52.59 -12.38 0.78
N GLU A 89 52.51 -13.14 -0.32
CA GLU A 89 53.48 -14.19 -0.64
C GLU A 89 54.81 -13.60 -1.14
N ALA A 90 54.74 -12.54 -1.94
CA ALA A 90 55.92 -11.79 -2.37
C ALA A 90 56.60 -11.08 -1.17
N LEU A 91 55.81 -10.49 -0.26
CA LEU A 91 56.31 -9.89 0.97
C LEU A 91 56.92 -10.95 1.91
N ALA A 92 56.33 -12.14 1.99
CA ALA A 92 56.86 -13.26 2.77
C ALA A 92 58.24 -13.72 2.24
N LYS A 93 58.39 -13.80 0.92
CA LYS A 93 59.67 -14.16 0.27
C LYS A 93 60.72 -13.06 0.40
N ALA A 94 60.33 -11.78 0.29
CA ALA A 94 61.26 -10.66 0.41
C ALA A 94 61.79 -10.50 1.85
N ASN A 95 60.95 -10.77 2.85
CA ASN A 95 61.26 -10.57 4.27
C ASN A 95 61.56 -11.87 5.04
N ASN A 96 61.62 -13.03 4.36
CA ASN A 96 61.81 -14.36 4.98
C ASN A 96 60.84 -14.65 6.14
N LEU A 97 59.57 -14.29 5.99
CA LEU A 97 58.56 -14.45 7.04
C LEU A 97 58.06 -15.89 7.13
N LYS A 98 57.81 -16.38 8.35
CA LYS A 98 57.16 -17.67 8.56
C LYS A 98 55.68 -17.59 8.16
N PRO A 99 55.03 -18.70 7.76
CA PRO A 99 53.62 -18.69 7.34
C PRO A 99 52.66 -18.02 8.34
N LEU A 100 52.89 -18.23 9.65
CA LEU A 100 52.09 -17.60 10.71
C LEU A 100 52.28 -16.08 10.80
N GLU A 101 53.50 -15.57 10.53
CA GLU A 101 53.80 -14.14 10.55
C GLU A 101 53.17 -13.41 9.36
N VAL A 102 53.05 -14.10 8.22
CA VAL A 102 52.35 -13.59 7.04
C VAL A 102 50.85 -13.42 7.32
N GLU A 103 50.25 -14.39 8.00
CA GLU A 103 48.84 -14.36 8.38
C GLU A 103 48.55 -13.31 9.45
N LEU A 104 49.45 -13.12 10.42
CA LEU A 104 49.39 -12.03 11.40
C LEU A 104 49.47 -10.65 10.74
N ASN A 105 50.41 -10.43 9.82
CA ASN A 105 50.52 -9.16 9.10
C ASN A 105 49.28 -8.88 8.23
N ARG A 106 48.67 -9.94 7.65
CA ARG A 106 47.42 -9.81 6.90
C ARG A 106 46.26 -9.41 7.82
N LEU A 107 46.16 -10.02 9.01
CA LEU A 107 45.15 -9.68 10.01
C LEU A 107 45.35 -8.26 10.56
N GLU A 108 46.59 -7.83 10.78
CA GLU A 108 46.92 -6.47 11.22
C GLU A 108 46.51 -5.42 10.19
N ASP A 109 46.85 -5.64 8.91
CA ASP A 109 46.44 -4.75 7.81
C ASP A 109 44.90 -4.70 7.67
N LEU A 110 44.22 -5.83 7.81
CA LEU A 110 42.76 -5.93 7.74
C LEU A 110 42.09 -5.18 8.90
N THR A 111 42.61 -5.37 10.11
CA THR A 111 42.14 -4.67 11.32
C THR A 111 42.35 -3.17 11.19
N THR A 112 43.49 -2.73 10.66
CA THR A 112 43.79 -1.30 10.45
C THR A 112 42.86 -0.68 9.42
N SER A 113 42.52 -1.42 8.36
CA SER A 113 41.52 -0.97 7.36
C SER A 113 40.15 -0.78 8.00
N ILE A 114 39.68 -1.77 8.78
CA ILE A 114 38.39 -1.69 9.48
C ILE A 114 38.34 -0.49 10.43
N VAL A 115 39.40 -0.24 11.19
CA VAL A 115 39.48 0.91 12.10
C VAL A 115 39.44 2.23 11.34
N SER A 116 40.10 2.30 10.17
CA SER A 116 40.04 3.48 9.29
C SER A 116 38.63 3.71 8.74
N ASP A 117 37.92 2.65 8.35
CA ASP A 117 36.55 2.73 7.85
C ASP A 117 35.59 3.22 8.95
N PHE A 118 35.72 2.71 10.19
CA PHE A 118 34.96 3.22 11.34
C PHE A 118 35.25 4.69 11.62
N ALA A 119 36.51 5.13 11.53
CA ALA A 119 36.88 6.53 11.72
C ALA A 119 36.26 7.42 10.62
N TYR A 120 36.28 6.97 9.37
CA TYR A 120 35.66 7.65 8.24
C TYR A 120 34.14 7.75 8.39
N MET A 121 33.46 6.66 8.77
CA MET A 121 32.01 6.66 9.01
C MET A 121 31.61 7.64 10.11
N LYS A 122 32.38 7.67 11.21
CA LYS A 122 32.15 8.61 12.31
C LYS A 122 32.30 10.07 11.87
N GLN A 123 33.30 10.37 11.04
CA GLN A 123 33.49 11.70 10.48
C GLN A 123 32.30 12.11 9.59
N ARG A 124 31.79 11.19 8.76
CA ARG A 124 30.62 11.42 7.90
C ARG A 124 29.34 11.64 8.70
N GLU A 125 29.16 10.93 9.80
CA GLU A 125 28.06 11.15 10.73
C GLU A 125 28.11 12.55 11.36
N GLU A 126 29.30 12.99 11.80
CA GLU A 126 29.51 14.34 12.32
C GLU A 126 29.27 15.43 11.26
N GLU A 127 29.72 15.23 10.02
CA GLU A 127 29.43 16.12 8.88
C GLU A 127 27.94 16.19 8.54
N MET A 128 27.23 15.05 8.58
CA MET A 128 25.78 15.03 8.38
C MET A 128 25.04 15.72 9.53
N ARG A 129 25.47 15.52 10.78
CA ARG A 129 24.89 16.17 11.95
C ARG A 129 25.06 17.69 11.90
N THR A 130 26.26 18.16 11.54
CA THR A 130 26.55 19.60 11.38
C THR A 130 25.83 20.22 10.19
N THR A 131 25.67 19.49 9.08
CA THR A 131 24.88 19.94 7.91
C THR A 131 23.41 20.07 8.29
N ASN A 132 22.86 19.11 9.01
CA ASN A 132 21.49 19.15 9.51
C ASN A 132 21.28 20.31 10.50
N GLU A 133 22.21 20.50 11.44
CA GLU A 133 22.18 21.61 12.40
C GLU A 133 22.29 22.99 11.71
N SER A 134 23.17 23.13 10.71
CA SER A 134 23.31 24.34 9.89
C SER A 134 22.07 24.64 9.07
N THR A 135 21.43 23.60 8.52
CA THR A 135 20.20 23.73 7.72
C THR A 135 19.04 24.14 8.62
N ASN A 136 18.91 23.50 9.78
CA ASN A 136 17.91 23.86 10.80
C ASN A 136 18.10 25.30 11.29
N ASN A 137 19.33 25.72 11.57
CA ASN A 137 19.63 27.10 11.97
C ASN A 137 19.30 28.11 10.86
N LYS A 138 19.65 27.82 9.59
CA LYS A 138 19.30 28.71 8.46
C LYS A 138 17.78 28.83 8.28
N VAL A 139 17.04 27.74 8.41
CA VAL A 139 15.57 27.73 8.35
C VAL A 139 14.97 28.52 9.52
N LEU A 140 15.52 28.38 10.72
CA LEU A 140 15.11 29.17 11.89
C LEU A 140 15.32 30.68 11.65
N TYR A 141 16.50 31.09 11.19
CA TYR A 141 16.79 32.51 10.90
C TYR A 141 15.96 33.06 9.75
N PHE A 142 15.70 32.27 8.70
CA PHE A 142 14.79 32.67 7.62
C PHE A 142 13.36 32.87 8.13
N SER A 143 12.90 32.00 9.04
CA SER A 143 11.58 32.10 9.66
C SER A 143 11.47 33.32 10.57
N ILE A 144 12.49 33.60 11.39
CA ILE A 144 12.55 34.80 12.23
C ILE A 144 12.59 36.06 11.36
N PHE A 145 13.39 36.07 10.29
CA PHE A 145 13.46 37.19 9.35
C PHE A 145 12.10 37.44 8.68
N SER A 146 11.42 36.39 8.20
CA SER A 146 10.07 36.48 7.63
C SER A 146 9.07 37.04 8.63
N MET A 147 9.08 36.55 9.87
CA MET A 147 8.22 37.06 10.94
C MET A 147 8.49 38.53 11.24
N CYS A 148 9.76 38.95 11.30
CA CYS A 148 10.15 40.34 11.48
C CYS A 148 9.72 41.23 10.31
N CYS A 149 9.82 40.76 9.06
CA CYS A 149 9.33 41.49 7.89
C CYS A 149 7.81 41.66 7.93
N LEU A 150 7.06 40.63 8.29
CA LEU A 150 5.60 40.69 8.44
C LEU A 150 5.19 41.63 9.58
N MET A 151 5.86 41.56 10.71
CA MET A 151 5.64 42.49 11.83
C MET A 151 6.00 43.92 11.47
N SER A 152 7.08 44.14 10.71
CA SER A 152 7.48 45.48 10.24
C SER A 152 6.50 46.05 9.21
N LEU A 153 6.00 45.21 8.29
CA LEU A 153 4.95 45.59 7.33
C LEU A 153 3.64 45.91 8.05
N ALA A 154 3.24 45.11 9.04
CA ALA A 154 2.06 45.37 9.84
C ALA A 154 2.20 46.67 10.66
N LEU A 155 3.37 46.88 11.28
CA LEU A 155 3.66 48.12 12.02
C LEU A 155 3.70 49.32 11.08
N TRP A 156 4.26 49.17 9.88
CA TRP A 156 4.28 50.23 8.86
C TRP A 156 2.88 50.53 8.34
N GLN A 157 2.02 49.53 8.10
CA GLN A 157 0.62 49.73 7.73
C GLN A 157 -0.14 50.47 8.82
N VAL A 158 0.06 50.10 10.09
CA VAL A 158 -0.56 50.79 11.24
C VAL A 158 -0.04 52.22 11.36
N LEU A 159 1.27 52.45 11.24
CA LEU A 159 1.87 53.78 11.29
C LEU A 159 1.52 54.64 10.07
N TYR A 160 1.40 54.06 8.89
CA TYR A 160 0.94 54.74 7.67
C TYR A 160 -0.51 55.22 7.86
N LEU A 161 -1.38 54.36 8.39
CA LEU A 161 -2.76 54.72 8.72
C LEU A 161 -2.86 55.73 9.87
N LEU A 162 -1.96 55.67 10.87
CA LEU A 162 -1.91 56.63 11.98
C LEU A 162 -1.30 57.98 11.56
N HIS A 163 -0.29 57.99 10.69
CA HIS A 163 0.39 59.20 10.20
C HIS A 163 -0.49 59.96 9.20
N TYR A 164 -1.26 59.24 8.38
CA TYR A 164 -2.20 59.84 7.43
C TYR A 164 -3.47 60.40 8.09
N ARG A 165 -3.78 59.98 9.33
CA ARG A 165 -4.93 60.47 10.11
C ARG A 165 -4.64 61.74 10.94
N MET A 166 -3.43 62.27 10.90
CA MET A 166 -3.02 63.47 11.67
C MET A 166 -2.51 64.65 10.81
N ARG A 167 -2.56 64.59 9.47
CA ARG A 167 -2.03 65.68 8.63
C ARG A 167 -2.75 65.94 7.30
N SER A 168 -4.05 65.68 7.22
CA SER A 168 -4.90 66.07 6.08
C SER A 168 -6.12 66.89 6.52
N ILE A 169 -5.89 67.98 7.26
CA ILE A 169 -6.94 69.00 7.50
C ILE A 169 -6.60 70.38 6.90
N LEU A 170 -5.39 70.65 6.38
CA LEU A 170 -5.05 72.04 6.00
C LEU A 170 -4.26 72.28 4.71
N LEU A 171 -4.04 71.28 3.86
CA LEU A 171 -3.47 71.47 2.51
C LEU A 171 -4.39 70.94 1.40
N LEU A 172 -5.70 70.95 1.67
CA LEU A 172 -6.78 70.59 0.75
C LEU A 172 -7.17 71.72 -0.23
N THR A 173 -6.44 72.84 -0.25
CA THR A 173 -6.87 74.07 -0.96
C THR A 173 -5.93 74.57 -2.06
N PHE A 174 -4.75 73.97 -2.30
CA PHE A 174 -3.82 74.51 -3.31
C PHE A 174 -3.54 73.59 -4.51
N PHE A 175 -4.01 72.34 -4.50
CA PHE A 175 -4.00 71.46 -5.68
C PHE A 175 -5.34 71.46 -6.44
N PHE A 176 -6.21 72.43 -6.12
CA PHE A 176 -7.56 72.58 -6.67
C PHE A 176 -7.62 73.48 -7.93
N LEU A 177 -6.49 73.93 -8.48
CA LEU A 177 -6.48 74.94 -9.57
C LEU A 177 -5.64 74.59 -10.81
N LEU A 178 -5.02 73.41 -10.89
CA LEU A 178 -4.20 73.04 -12.06
C LEU A 178 -4.62 71.75 -12.79
N THR A 179 -5.74 71.16 -12.40
CA THR A 179 -6.42 70.08 -13.16
C THR A 179 -7.72 70.55 -13.82
N TRP A 180 -7.99 71.87 -13.86
CA TRP A 180 -9.16 72.50 -14.51
C TRP A 180 -8.97 72.82 -16.00
N ALA A 181 -8.07 72.10 -16.69
CA ALA A 181 -7.84 72.31 -18.13
C ALA A 181 -7.70 71.04 -18.97
N PHE A 182 -7.99 69.86 -18.41
CA PHE A 182 -8.15 68.61 -19.19
C PHE A 182 -9.19 67.73 -18.50
N ASP A 183 -10.40 68.27 -18.40
CA ASP A 183 -11.60 67.55 -17.98
C ASP A 183 -12.70 67.90 -19.00
N ASP A 184 -12.70 67.15 -20.09
CA ASP A 184 -13.88 66.98 -20.95
C ASP A 184 -13.79 65.61 -21.64
N PHE A 185 -13.67 64.53 -20.87
CA PHE A 185 -14.32 63.26 -21.23
C PHE A 185 -14.35 62.23 -20.09
N SER A 186 -15.58 61.87 -19.70
CA SER A 186 -16.03 60.65 -19.03
C SER A 186 -15.70 60.46 -17.54
N THR A 187 -16.54 61.15 -16.75
CA THR A 187 -17.18 60.74 -15.48
C THR A 187 -16.89 59.34 -14.92
N ALA A 188 -16.47 59.35 -13.65
CA ALA A 188 -16.58 58.24 -12.70
C ALA A 188 -18.04 57.87 -12.40
N GLY A 189 -18.30 56.55 -12.32
CA GLY A 189 -19.50 55.98 -11.72
C GLY A 189 -19.11 55.01 -10.60
N ASP A 190 -19.29 55.44 -9.36
CA ASP A 190 -19.71 54.66 -8.18
C ASP A 190 -19.49 53.12 -8.16
N ASP A 191 -18.35 52.64 -7.67
CA ASP A 191 -18.04 51.19 -7.56
C ASP A 191 -18.72 50.47 -6.36
N ASN A 192 -19.57 51.15 -5.59
CA ASN A 192 -20.52 50.52 -4.68
C ASN A 192 -21.94 50.40 -5.28
N ALA A 193 -22.13 50.72 -6.57
CA ALA A 193 -23.43 50.61 -7.25
C ALA A 193 -23.55 49.45 -8.26
N ILE A 194 -22.49 48.67 -8.54
CA ILE A 194 -22.55 47.55 -9.52
C ILE A 194 -23.12 46.24 -8.94
N LEU A 195 -23.19 46.12 -7.60
CA LEU A 195 -23.85 45.02 -6.89
C LEU A 195 -25.37 45.20 -6.71
N SER A 196 -25.94 46.28 -7.24
CA SER A 196 -27.38 46.61 -7.17
C SER A 196 -28.07 46.50 -8.54
N GLY A 197 -27.79 45.41 -9.26
CA GLY A 197 -28.64 44.92 -10.35
C GLY A 197 -29.51 43.75 -9.87
N PRO A 198 -30.60 43.39 -10.58
CA PRO A 198 -31.36 42.19 -10.26
C PRO A 198 -30.42 40.98 -10.20
N ASN A 199 -30.57 40.13 -9.18
CA ASN A 199 -29.72 38.96 -8.97
C ASN A 199 -29.76 38.06 -10.22
N ILE A 200 -28.68 38.04 -11.01
CA ILE A 200 -28.58 37.32 -12.30
C ILE A 200 -28.32 35.82 -12.08
N VAL A 201 -27.74 35.46 -10.94
CA VAL A 201 -27.59 34.07 -10.51
C VAL A 201 -28.78 33.70 -9.64
N VAL A 202 -29.58 32.73 -10.08
CA VAL A 202 -30.81 32.34 -9.38
C VAL A 202 -30.51 31.32 -8.30
N ASP A 203 -31.02 31.56 -7.09
CA ASP A 203 -31.02 30.58 -6.00
C ASP A 203 -32.08 29.51 -6.29
N LEU A 204 -31.61 28.28 -6.49
CA LEU A 204 -32.47 27.13 -6.72
C LEU A 204 -32.68 26.32 -5.43
N SER A 205 -33.91 25.84 -5.29
CA SER A 205 -34.40 24.94 -4.26
C SER A 205 -35.13 23.78 -4.94
N LYS A 206 -35.49 22.75 -4.19
CA LYS A 206 -36.25 21.62 -4.74
C LYS A 206 -37.54 22.03 -5.47
N ASP A 207 -38.19 23.10 -5.02
CA ASP A 207 -39.48 23.54 -5.54
C ASP A 207 -39.40 24.26 -6.89
N ASN A 208 -38.31 24.99 -7.16
CA ASN A 208 -38.14 25.77 -8.40
C ASN A 208 -37.14 25.16 -9.39
N PHE A 209 -36.35 24.17 -8.96
CA PHE A 209 -35.26 23.60 -9.74
C PHE A 209 -35.74 23.05 -11.09
N THR A 210 -36.72 22.12 -11.08
CA THR A 210 -37.19 21.46 -12.31
C THR A 210 -37.73 22.46 -13.32
N GLN A 211 -38.52 23.44 -12.85
CA GLN A 211 -39.08 24.48 -13.71
C GLN A 211 -37.96 25.35 -14.32
N TYR A 212 -36.96 25.72 -13.53
CA TYR A 212 -35.87 26.58 -14.00
C TYR A 212 -35.01 25.89 -15.07
N ILE A 213 -34.68 24.61 -14.88
CA ILE A 213 -33.92 23.83 -15.87
C ILE A 213 -34.74 23.62 -17.15
N GLN A 214 -36.06 23.46 -17.08
CA GLN A 214 -36.90 23.32 -18.28
C GLN A 214 -37.08 24.62 -19.06
N GLN A 215 -37.09 25.76 -18.37
CA GLN A 215 -37.27 27.08 -19.00
C GLN A 215 -36.01 27.59 -19.71
N ASN A 216 -34.83 27.12 -19.30
CA ASN A 216 -33.55 27.62 -19.80
C ASN A 216 -32.84 26.51 -20.61
N PRO A 217 -32.52 26.73 -21.90
CA PRO A 217 -31.88 25.72 -22.75
C PRO A 217 -30.55 25.17 -22.21
N VAL A 218 -29.76 26.02 -21.56
CA VAL A 218 -28.46 25.68 -20.96
C VAL A 218 -28.36 26.38 -19.62
N VAL A 219 -28.08 25.63 -18.56
CA VAL A 219 -27.93 26.13 -17.20
C VAL A 219 -26.64 25.61 -16.58
N LEU A 220 -25.76 26.51 -16.16
CA LEU A 220 -24.66 26.16 -15.25
C LEU A 220 -25.18 26.32 -13.81
N VAL A 221 -25.03 25.27 -12.99
CA VAL A 221 -25.50 25.25 -11.60
C VAL A 221 -24.33 25.02 -10.66
N GLU A 222 -24.13 25.93 -9.70
CA GLU A 222 -23.18 25.78 -8.58
C GLU A 222 -23.84 25.15 -7.36
N PHE A 223 -23.38 23.97 -6.96
CA PHE A 223 -23.68 23.40 -5.66
C PHE A 223 -22.62 23.85 -4.66
N TYR A 224 -23.01 24.69 -3.69
CA TYR A 224 -22.11 25.34 -2.75
C TYR A 224 -22.49 25.09 -1.29
N ALA A 225 -21.58 25.50 -0.39
CA ALA A 225 -21.84 25.60 1.04
C ALA A 225 -21.48 27.01 1.54
N PRO A 226 -22.31 27.68 2.38
CA PRO A 226 -22.09 29.07 2.80
C PRO A 226 -20.76 29.30 3.54
N TRP A 227 -20.24 28.27 4.21
CA TRP A 227 -19.00 28.32 4.97
C TRP A 227 -17.76 27.91 4.15
N CYS A 228 -17.92 27.44 2.91
CA CYS A 228 -16.80 26.99 2.09
C CYS A 228 -16.01 28.17 1.49
N GLY A 229 -14.71 28.24 1.81
CA GLY A 229 -13.81 29.29 1.31
C GLY A 229 -13.69 29.31 -0.22
N HIS A 230 -13.63 28.14 -0.86
CA HIS A 230 -13.54 28.03 -2.32
C HIS A 230 -14.82 28.51 -3.03
N CYS A 231 -16.00 28.32 -2.42
CA CYS A 231 -17.26 28.85 -2.95
C CYS A 231 -17.27 30.39 -2.89
N LYS A 232 -16.84 30.97 -1.76
CA LYS A 232 -16.73 32.43 -1.61
C LYS A 232 -15.75 33.06 -2.61
N GLN A 233 -14.67 32.36 -2.96
CA GLN A 233 -13.71 32.81 -3.97
C GLN A 233 -14.27 32.71 -5.39
N LEU A 234 -15.08 31.69 -5.69
CA LEU A 234 -15.71 31.50 -7.00
C LEU A 234 -16.83 32.50 -7.26
N ALA A 235 -17.64 32.83 -6.25
CA ALA A 235 -18.83 33.68 -6.34
C ALA A 235 -18.66 34.96 -7.20
N PRO A 236 -17.64 35.83 -6.99
CA PRO A 236 -17.51 37.05 -7.80
C PRO A 236 -17.24 36.75 -9.28
N PHE A 237 -16.44 35.73 -9.60
CA PHE A 237 -16.17 35.34 -10.98
C PHE A 237 -17.37 34.67 -11.64
N TYR A 238 -18.12 33.88 -10.86
CA TYR A 238 -19.33 33.20 -11.31
C TYR A 238 -20.45 34.18 -11.65
N GLU A 239 -20.69 35.17 -10.78
CA GLU A 239 -21.65 36.26 -11.04
C GLU A 239 -21.23 37.13 -12.21
N GLN A 240 -19.93 37.41 -12.36
CA GLN A 240 -19.42 38.16 -13.52
C GLN A 240 -19.56 37.36 -14.81
N ALA A 241 -19.29 36.06 -14.81
CA ALA A 241 -19.47 35.19 -15.97
C ALA A 241 -20.95 35.14 -16.39
N ALA A 242 -21.87 35.08 -15.42
CA ALA A 242 -23.30 35.12 -15.68
C ALA A 242 -23.73 36.44 -16.36
N ARG A 243 -23.10 37.57 -16.00
CA ARG A 243 -23.32 38.86 -16.68
C ARG A 243 -22.79 38.85 -18.10
N LEU A 244 -21.60 38.31 -18.34
CA LEU A 244 -21.01 38.21 -19.68
C LEU A 244 -21.87 37.36 -20.62
N MET A 245 -22.51 36.32 -20.11
CA MET A 245 -23.34 35.40 -20.91
C MET A 245 -24.79 35.86 -21.12
N LYS A 246 -25.24 36.92 -20.42
CA LYS A 246 -26.63 37.37 -20.48
C LYS A 246 -27.00 38.02 -21.82
N ASP A 247 -26.04 38.76 -22.40
CA ASP A 247 -26.24 39.54 -23.62
C ASP A 247 -25.69 38.83 -24.88
N GLU A 248 -25.29 37.55 -24.74
CA GLU A 248 -24.85 36.71 -25.86
C GLU A 248 -26.05 36.19 -26.67
N GLU A 249 -25.83 35.88 -27.96
CA GLU A 249 -26.88 35.42 -28.89
C GLU A 249 -27.59 34.15 -28.40
N ASN A 250 -26.84 33.26 -27.75
CA ASN A 250 -27.35 32.06 -27.08
C ASN A 250 -27.03 32.16 -25.58
N PRO A 251 -27.93 32.73 -24.76
CA PRO A 251 -27.62 32.98 -23.36
C PRO A 251 -27.58 31.68 -22.55
N VAL A 252 -26.58 31.58 -21.67
CA VAL A 252 -26.47 30.50 -20.69
C VAL A 252 -26.96 31.03 -19.35
N ALA A 253 -27.92 30.34 -18.74
CA ALA A 253 -28.42 30.69 -17.43
C ALA A 253 -27.46 30.20 -16.33
N PHE A 254 -27.34 30.97 -15.25
CA PHE A 254 -26.51 30.62 -14.09
C PHE A 254 -27.41 30.48 -12.87
N ALA A 255 -27.11 29.50 -12.02
CA ALA A 255 -27.86 29.22 -10.82
C ALA A 255 -26.96 28.68 -9.71
N LYS A 256 -27.39 28.80 -8.46
CA LYS A 256 -26.69 28.21 -7.32
C LYS A 256 -27.66 27.51 -6.38
N ILE A 257 -27.19 26.45 -5.75
CA ILE A 257 -27.93 25.62 -4.80
C ILE A 257 -27.09 25.50 -3.54
N ASP A 258 -27.66 25.92 -2.41
CA ASP A 258 -27.07 25.60 -1.11
C ASP A 258 -27.28 24.11 -0.81
N ALA A 259 -26.26 23.33 -1.10
CA ALA A 259 -26.29 21.88 -0.95
C ALA A 259 -26.25 21.43 0.52
N THR A 260 -26.01 22.35 1.47
CA THR A 260 -26.12 22.05 2.91
C THR A 260 -27.58 22.02 3.38
N ILE A 261 -28.44 22.76 2.68
CA ILE A 261 -29.89 22.78 2.87
C ILE A 261 -30.56 21.74 1.96
N GLU A 262 -30.27 21.79 0.65
CA GLU A 262 -30.88 20.95 -0.38
C GLU A 262 -30.20 19.58 -0.53
N GLN A 263 -30.10 18.86 0.59
CA GLN A 263 -29.36 17.60 0.67
C GLN A 263 -29.91 16.53 -0.30
N SER A 264 -31.23 16.51 -0.54
CA SER A 264 -31.81 15.55 -1.49
C SER A 264 -31.38 15.81 -2.93
N LEU A 265 -31.31 17.08 -3.35
CA LEU A 265 -30.80 17.44 -4.68
C LEU A 265 -29.30 17.18 -4.78
N ALA A 266 -28.55 17.51 -3.72
CA ALA A 266 -27.12 17.22 -3.64
C ALA A 266 -26.85 15.70 -3.76
N MET A 267 -27.65 14.86 -3.10
CA MET A 267 -27.56 13.40 -3.23
C MET A 267 -27.98 12.91 -4.61
N GLU A 268 -29.07 13.44 -5.17
CA GLU A 268 -29.59 13.07 -6.49
C GLU A 268 -28.53 13.27 -7.58
N TYR A 269 -27.81 14.39 -7.51
CA TYR A 269 -26.74 14.75 -8.44
C TYR A 269 -25.33 14.36 -7.96
N SER A 270 -25.22 13.58 -6.89
CA SER A 270 -23.95 13.02 -6.40
C SER A 270 -22.87 14.07 -6.09
N ILE A 271 -23.25 15.12 -5.35
CA ILE A 271 -22.34 16.19 -4.92
C ILE A 271 -21.53 15.72 -3.70
N GLU A 272 -20.23 15.46 -3.90
CA GLU A 272 -19.32 14.97 -2.85
C GLU A 272 -18.50 16.10 -2.18
N GLY A 273 -18.46 17.28 -2.79
CA GLY A 273 -17.65 18.41 -2.33
C GLY A 273 -18.12 19.75 -2.90
N TYR A 274 -17.58 20.84 -2.37
CA TYR A 274 -18.03 22.20 -2.71
C TYR A 274 -16.85 23.12 -3.07
N PRO A 275 -16.97 23.97 -4.12
CA PRO A 275 -18.10 24.02 -5.05
C PRO A 275 -18.00 22.93 -6.12
N THR A 276 -19.15 22.33 -6.45
CA THR A 276 -19.31 21.44 -7.61
C THR A 276 -20.21 22.14 -8.64
N LEU A 277 -19.78 22.16 -9.90
CA LEU A 277 -20.47 22.84 -10.99
C LEU A 277 -21.01 21.78 -11.96
N LYS A 278 -22.29 21.88 -12.32
CA LYS A 278 -22.95 20.99 -13.29
C LYS A 278 -23.66 21.76 -14.37
N ILE A 279 -23.61 21.25 -15.60
CA ILE A 279 -24.24 21.82 -16.78
C ILE A 279 -25.48 21.00 -17.10
N PHE A 280 -26.63 21.67 -17.09
CA PHE A 280 -27.90 21.12 -17.55
C PHE A 280 -28.17 21.66 -18.94
N HIS A 281 -28.34 20.77 -19.91
CA HIS A 281 -28.49 21.14 -21.31
C HIS A 281 -29.72 20.44 -21.89
N LYS A 282 -30.57 21.16 -22.63
CA LYS A 282 -31.82 20.61 -23.22
C LYS A 282 -31.61 19.39 -24.12
N ASN A 283 -30.46 19.31 -24.79
CA ASN A 283 -30.07 18.19 -25.66
C ASN A 283 -29.45 17.00 -24.90
N SER A 284 -29.35 17.05 -23.56
CA SER A 284 -28.84 15.97 -22.73
C SER A 284 -29.85 15.59 -21.66
N GLN A 285 -30.13 14.29 -21.51
CA GLN A 285 -30.99 13.80 -20.42
C GLN A 285 -30.29 13.80 -19.06
N LYS A 286 -28.94 13.78 -19.05
CA LYS A 286 -28.12 13.80 -17.84
C LYS A 286 -27.32 15.10 -17.74
N PRO A 287 -27.11 15.65 -16.54
CA PRO A 287 -26.21 16.79 -16.36
C PRO A 287 -24.76 16.39 -16.65
N VAL A 288 -24.01 17.31 -17.23
CA VAL A 288 -22.58 17.16 -17.53
C VAL A 288 -21.76 17.84 -16.43
N ASP A 289 -20.67 17.22 -16.00
CA ASP A 289 -19.75 17.86 -15.05
C ASP A 289 -19.00 19.02 -15.72
N TYR A 290 -18.89 20.15 -15.02
CA TYR A 290 -18.11 21.28 -15.49
C TYR A 290 -16.62 21.05 -15.17
N ASP A 291 -15.84 20.75 -16.20
CA ASP A 291 -14.38 20.58 -16.14
C ASP A 291 -13.61 21.83 -16.62
N GLY A 292 -14.32 22.96 -16.81
CA GLY A 292 -13.74 24.21 -17.29
C GLY A 292 -12.95 24.98 -16.22
N PRO A 293 -12.25 26.07 -16.62
CA PRO A 293 -11.57 26.96 -15.69
C PRO A 293 -12.56 27.68 -14.79
N ARG A 294 -12.20 27.91 -13.52
CA ARG A 294 -13.07 28.60 -12.54
C ARG A 294 -12.73 30.09 -12.37
N GLN A 295 -11.65 30.54 -12.99
CA GLN A 295 -11.16 31.92 -13.00
C GLN A 295 -10.31 32.14 -14.27
N PRO A 296 -10.23 33.37 -14.80
CA PRO A 296 -11.13 34.51 -14.52
C PRO A 296 -12.55 34.28 -15.07
N ALA A 297 -13.47 35.21 -14.84
CA ALA A 297 -14.86 35.12 -15.31
C ALA A 297 -14.99 34.93 -16.83
N SER A 298 -14.10 35.54 -17.61
CA SER A 298 -14.08 35.38 -19.07
C SER A 298 -13.82 33.93 -19.48
N ALA A 299 -12.96 33.21 -18.75
CA ALA A 299 -12.64 31.82 -19.07
C ALA A 299 -13.84 30.88 -18.78
N ILE A 300 -14.64 31.19 -17.75
CA ILE A 300 -15.91 30.48 -17.50
C ILE A 300 -16.89 30.74 -18.65
N ALA A 301 -17.05 32.00 -19.06
CA ALA A 301 -17.93 32.38 -20.15
C ALA A 301 -17.50 31.71 -21.47
N ASP A 302 -16.22 31.77 -21.82
CA ASP A 302 -15.66 31.15 -23.03
C ASP A 302 -15.86 29.63 -23.04
N PHE A 303 -15.69 28.96 -21.90
CA PHE A 303 -16.02 27.54 -21.79
C PHE A 303 -17.51 27.27 -22.01
N MET A 304 -18.38 28.05 -21.36
CA MET A 304 -19.84 27.88 -21.50
C MET A 304 -20.37 28.22 -22.90
N LYS A 305 -19.68 29.06 -23.68
CA LYS A 305 -20.00 29.30 -25.10
C LYS A 305 -19.96 28.02 -25.93
N THR A 306 -19.11 27.06 -25.57
CA THR A 306 -19.09 25.75 -26.26
C THR A 306 -20.36 24.93 -26.04
N PHE A 307 -21.00 25.09 -24.87
CA PHE A 307 -22.29 24.46 -24.54
C PHE A 307 -23.49 25.30 -25.01
N ALA A 308 -23.28 26.59 -25.27
CA ALA A 308 -24.31 27.49 -25.80
C ALA A 308 -24.58 27.26 -27.30
N ASP A 309 -23.69 26.55 -28.00
CA ASP A 309 -23.87 26.21 -29.42
C ASP A 309 -25.16 25.38 -29.61
N PRO A 310 -26.12 25.82 -30.43
CA PRO A 310 -27.36 25.08 -30.69
C PRO A 310 -27.14 23.68 -31.27
N THR A 311 -25.99 23.44 -31.90
CA THR A 311 -25.58 22.15 -32.47
C THR A 311 -24.89 21.24 -31.45
N TRP A 312 -24.65 21.72 -30.22
CA TRP A 312 -24.05 20.91 -29.18
C TRP A 312 -24.90 19.69 -28.87
N THR A 313 -24.26 18.53 -28.90
CA THR A 313 -24.80 17.25 -28.44
C THR A 313 -23.82 16.66 -27.43
N PRO A 314 -24.31 15.92 -26.41
CA PRO A 314 -23.41 15.25 -25.49
C PRO A 314 -22.46 14.32 -26.27
N PRO A 315 -21.18 14.23 -25.89
CA PRO A 315 -20.24 13.33 -26.55
C PRO A 315 -20.76 11.90 -26.45
N PRO A 316 -20.58 11.07 -27.50
CA PRO A 316 -20.95 9.66 -27.43
C PRO A 316 -20.17 8.99 -26.29
N SER A 317 -20.85 8.15 -25.51
CA SER A 317 -20.20 7.38 -24.45
C SER A 317 -19.20 6.39 -25.05
N ASP A 318 -18.00 6.35 -24.48
CA ASP A 318 -17.01 5.31 -24.79
C ASP A 318 -17.23 4.03 -23.97
N VAL A 319 -18.17 4.06 -23.01
CA VAL A 319 -18.61 2.90 -22.24
C VAL A 319 -19.71 2.17 -22.99
N ILE A 320 -19.44 0.92 -23.31
CA ILE A 320 -20.36 0.08 -24.09
C ILE A 320 -21.48 -0.43 -23.18
N GLU A 321 -22.73 -0.24 -23.58
CA GLU A 321 -23.86 -0.83 -22.89
C GLU A 321 -24.06 -2.28 -23.33
N LEU A 322 -24.00 -3.19 -22.37
CA LEU A 322 -24.13 -4.62 -22.61
C LEU A 322 -25.49 -5.12 -22.16
N THR A 323 -26.06 -5.95 -23.03
CA THR A 323 -27.31 -6.69 -22.82
C THR A 323 -27.02 -8.18 -22.91
N GLN A 324 -27.98 -9.02 -22.52
CA GLN A 324 -27.85 -10.47 -22.67
C GLN A 324 -27.49 -10.91 -24.10
N GLU A 325 -27.90 -10.17 -25.13
CA GLU A 325 -27.65 -10.52 -26.55
C GLU A 325 -26.20 -10.27 -27.00
N ASN A 326 -25.54 -9.22 -26.48
CA ASN A 326 -24.21 -8.80 -26.96
C ASN A 326 -23.07 -9.16 -25.99
N PHE A 327 -23.39 -9.56 -24.75
CA PHE A 327 -22.42 -9.76 -23.69
C PHE A 327 -21.38 -10.84 -24.00
N GLU A 328 -21.82 -12.02 -24.45
CA GLU A 328 -20.92 -13.15 -24.74
C GLU A 328 -19.95 -12.83 -25.87
N LYS A 329 -20.48 -12.23 -26.95
CA LYS A 329 -19.65 -11.80 -28.07
C LYS A 329 -18.64 -10.75 -27.64
N PHE A 330 -19.07 -9.73 -26.89
CA PHE A 330 -18.19 -8.66 -26.44
C PHE A 330 -17.05 -9.17 -25.56
N THR A 331 -17.36 -10.04 -24.59
CA THR A 331 -16.34 -10.62 -23.68
C THR A 331 -15.40 -11.60 -24.36
N THR A 332 -15.79 -12.15 -25.52
CA THR A 332 -14.95 -13.05 -26.32
C THR A 332 -14.05 -12.30 -27.30
N ASP A 333 -14.58 -11.25 -27.94
CA ASP A 333 -13.85 -10.46 -28.94
C ASP A 333 -12.79 -9.55 -28.31
N GLU A 334 -13.00 -9.11 -27.06
CA GLU A 334 -12.05 -8.25 -26.36
C GLU A 334 -10.92 -9.05 -25.69
N GLU A 335 -9.67 -8.59 -25.87
CA GLU A 335 -8.53 -9.16 -25.14
C GLU A 335 -8.70 -9.01 -23.64
N LEU A 336 -9.05 -7.79 -23.22
CA LEU A 336 -9.22 -7.39 -21.84
C LEU A 336 -10.28 -6.28 -21.78
N THR A 337 -11.28 -6.43 -20.92
CA THR A 337 -12.32 -5.41 -20.70
C THR A 337 -12.72 -5.34 -19.23
N LEU A 338 -13.17 -4.17 -18.78
CA LEU A 338 -13.75 -3.96 -17.46
C LEU A 338 -15.25 -3.72 -17.62
N ILE A 339 -16.05 -4.52 -16.93
CA ILE A 339 -17.51 -4.45 -16.98
C ILE A 339 -18.08 -4.05 -15.61
N GLU A 340 -18.85 -2.97 -15.58
CA GLU A 340 -19.62 -2.51 -14.42
C GLU A 340 -21.03 -3.10 -14.42
N PHE A 341 -21.38 -3.87 -13.39
CA PHE A 341 -22.76 -4.22 -13.08
C PHE A 341 -23.33 -3.18 -12.11
N TYR A 342 -24.34 -2.45 -12.56
CA TYR A 342 -24.87 -1.28 -11.85
C TYR A 342 -26.39 -1.30 -11.76
N ALA A 343 -26.92 -0.38 -10.96
CA ALA A 343 -28.35 -0.04 -10.96
C ALA A 343 -28.49 1.49 -11.04
N PRO A 344 -29.45 2.02 -11.82
CA PRO A 344 -29.56 3.45 -12.10
C PRO A 344 -29.90 4.30 -10.86
N TRP A 345 -30.51 3.68 -9.84
CA TRP A 345 -30.83 4.34 -8.57
C TRP A 345 -29.69 4.25 -7.53
N CYS A 346 -28.62 3.49 -7.80
CA CYS A 346 -27.52 3.31 -6.84
C CYS A 346 -26.62 4.55 -6.78
N GLY A 347 -26.54 5.18 -5.60
CA GLY A 347 -25.68 6.36 -5.40
C GLY A 347 -24.19 6.09 -5.62
N HIS A 348 -23.67 4.89 -5.33
CA HIS A 348 -22.27 4.54 -5.60
C HIS A 348 -22.00 4.42 -7.11
N CYS A 349 -22.93 3.87 -7.88
CA CYS A 349 -22.84 3.80 -9.35
C CYS A 349 -22.84 5.19 -9.98
N LYS A 350 -23.76 6.07 -9.53
CA LYS A 350 -23.81 7.46 -10.01
C LYS A 350 -22.52 8.23 -9.77
N ARG A 351 -21.83 7.97 -8.66
CA ARG A 351 -20.50 8.55 -8.35
C ARG A 351 -19.37 7.97 -9.19
N LEU A 352 -19.48 6.70 -9.59
CA LEU A 352 -18.50 6.02 -10.41
C LEU A 352 -18.62 6.41 -11.89
N GLU A 353 -19.84 6.59 -12.40
CA GLU A 353 -20.15 6.88 -13.80
C GLU A 353 -19.20 7.91 -14.46
N PRO A 354 -19.02 9.14 -13.93
CA PRO A 354 -18.14 10.12 -14.58
C PRO A 354 -16.66 9.68 -14.62
N LYS A 355 -16.19 8.98 -13.56
CA LYS A 355 -14.81 8.47 -13.47
C LYS A 355 -14.62 7.30 -14.44
N PHE A 356 -15.64 6.47 -14.60
CA PHE A 356 -15.65 5.30 -15.47
C PHE A 356 -15.68 5.70 -16.96
N GLU A 357 -16.48 6.71 -17.32
CA GLU A 357 -16.52 7.27 -18.69
C GLU A 357 -15.17 7.86 -19.08
N LYS A 358 -14.55 8.69 -18.22
CA LYS A 358 -13.21 9.24 -18.47
C LYS A 358 -12.15 8.14 -18.62
N ALA A 359 -12.19 7.14 -17.73
CA ALA A 359 -11.28 6.00 -17.83
C ALA A 359 -11.48 5.21 -19.14
N ALA A 360 -12.71 5.03 -19.59
CA ALA A 360 -13.03 4.36 -20.86
C ALA A 360 -12.44 5.10 -22.06
N THR A 361 -12.60 6.42 -22.12
CA THR A 361 -12.01 7.25 -23.17
C THR A 361 -10.49 7.14 -23.20
N LEU A 362 -9.83 7.22 -22.04
CA LEU A 362 -8.37 7.11 -21.95
C LEU A 362 -7.86 5.71 -22.33
N LEU A 363 -8.51 4.66 -21.85
CA LEU A 363 -8.10 3.27 -22.12
C LEU A 363 -8.30 2.89 -23.59
N LYS A 364 -9.42 3.30 -24.18
CA LYS A 364 -9.70 3.11 -25.61
C LYS A 364 -8.64 3.79 -26.47
N LYS A 365 -8.25 5.02 -26.12
CA LYS A 365 -7.22 5.79 -26.83
C LYS A 365 -5.81 5.21 -26.69
N ASP A 366 -5.41 4.85 -25.46
CA ASP A 366 -4.03 4.51 -25.15
C ASP A 366 -3.68 3.03 -25.39
N THR A 367 -4.68 2.13 -25.28
CA THR A 367 -4.45 0.67 -25.25
C THR A 367 -5.45 -0.15 -26.05
N ASN A 368 -6.52 0.48 -26.56
CA ASN A 368 -7.67 -0.18 -27.17
C ASN A 368 -8.51 -1.05 -26.20
N ILE A 369 -8.30 -0.96 -24.88
CA ILE A 369 -9.18 -1.57 -23.89
C ILE A 369 -10.51 -0.81 -23.89
N ARG A 370 -11.61 -1.52 -24.11
CA ARG A 370 -12.97 -0.96 -24.04
C ARG A 370 -13.58 -1.28 -22.68
N LEU A 371 -14.28 -0.33 -22.08
CA LEU A 371 -15.05 -0.56 -20.86
C LEU A 371 -16.53 -0.70 -21.20
N ALA A 372 -17.26 -1.38 -20.33
CA ALA A 372 -18.68 -1.62 -20.54
C ALA A 372 -19.47 -1.58 -19.23
N LYS A 373 -20.80 -1.44 -19.35
CA LYS A 373 -21.73 -1.46 -18.22
C LYS A 373 -22.97 -2.29 -18.54
N VAL A 374 -23.52 -2.91 -17.51
CA VAL A 374 -24.73 -3.75 -17.53
C VAL A 374 -25.71 -3.20 -16.49
N ASP A 375 -26.87 -2.71 -16.94
CA ASP A 375 -27.96 -2.37 -16.03
C ASP A 375 -28.60 -3.65 -15.48
N SER A 376 -28.28 -3.97 -14.24
CA SER A 376 -28.73 -5.20 -13.58
C SER A 376 -30.22 -5.15 -13.19
N THR A 377 -30.88 -4.00 -13.31
CA THR A 377 -32.33 -3.87 -13.10
C THR A 377 -33.13 -4.26 -14.34
N VAL A 378 -32.49 -4.21 -15.52
CA VAL A 378 -33.05 -4.67 -16.79
C VAL A 378 -32.57 -6.09 -17.09
N GLU A 379 -31.26 -6.32 -17.03
CA GLU A 379 -30.60 -7.58 -17.38
C GLU A 379 -30.50 -8.54 -16.18
N THR A 380 -31.66 -8.88 -15.59
CA THR A 380 -31.71 -9.61 -14.31
C THR A 380 -31.14 -11.03 -14.36
N GLU A 381 -31.29 -11.73 -15.49
CA GLU A 381 -30.72 -13.07 -15.68
C GLU A 381 -29.19 -13.03 -15.76
N LEU A 382 -28.66 -12.03 -16.46
CA LEU A 382 -27.23 -11.79 -16.56
C LEU A 382 -26.65 -11.45 -15.18
N ALA A 383 -27.29 -10.56 -14.42
CA ALA A 383 -26.87 -10.25 -13.05
C ALA A 383 -26.91 -11.48 -12.12
N THR A 384 -27.94 -12.32 -12.23
CA THR A 384 -28.10 -13.53 -11.40
C THR A 384 -27.02 -14.57 -11.73
N SER A 385 -26.77 -14.85 -13.01
CA SER A 385 -25.71 -15.77 -13.45
C SER A 385 -24.30 -15.30 -13.07
N HIS A 386 -24.16 -14.00 -12.81
CA HIS A 386 -22.92 -13.36 -12.39
C HIS A 386 -22.78 -13.21 -10.86
N ASN A 387 -23.74 -13.72 -10.08
CA ASN A 387 -23.78 -13.62 -8.61
C ASN A 387 -23.66 -12.16 -8.11
N ILE A 388 -24.30 -11.22 -8.82
CA ILE A 388 -24.29 -9.81 -8.40
C ILE A 388 -25.20 -9.64 -7.19
N THR A 389 -24.62 -9.30 -6.05
CA THR A 389 -25.32 -9.11 -4.76
C THR A 389 -25.33 -7.65 -4.29
N GLY A 390 -24.64 -6.76 -4.99
CA GLY A 390 -24.56 -5.35 -4.68
C GLY A 390 -23.98 -4.53 -5.83
N TYR A 391 -24.17 -3.21 -5.79
CA TYR A 391 -23.80 -2.30 -6.86
C TYR A 391 -22.93 -1.13 -6.35
N PRO A 392 -21.94 -0.67 -7.13
CA PRO A 392 -21.45 -1.28 -8.35
C PRO A 392 -20.65 -2.56 -8.05
N THR A 393 -20.73 -3.54 -8.95
CA THR A 393 -19.80 -4.68 -8.96
C THR A 393 -19.04 -4.67 -10.28
N LEU A 394 -17.71 -4.65 -10.19
CA LEU A 394 -16.81 -4.55 -11.34
C LEU A 394 -16.10 -5.89 -11.57
N PHE A 395 -16.08 -6.35 -12.82
CA PHE A 395 -15.36 -7.54 -13.25
C PHE A 395 -14.44 -7.23 -14.43
N VAL A 396 -13.21 -7.71 -14.35
CA VAL A 396 -12.30 -7.77 -15.49
C VAL A 396 -12.57 -9.08 -16.23
N TYR A 397 -12.80 -8.98 -17.53
CA TYR A 397 -12.90 -10.13 -18.45
C TYR A 397 -11.68 -10.18 -19.34
N ARG A 398 -11.26 -11.41 -19.63
CA ARG A 398 -10.19 -11.70 -20.57
C ARG A 398 -10.63 -12.74 -21.59
N THR A 399 -10.05 -12.71 -22.80
CA THR A 399 -10.31 -13.72 -23.83
C THR A 399 -10.16 -15.13 -23.26
N GLY A 400 -11.11 -16.01 -23.58
CA GLY A 400 -11.22 -17.35 -22.98
C GLY A 400 -12.26 -17.44 -21.86
N GLY A 401 -12.98 -16.35 -21.57
CA GLY A 401 -14.14 -16.35 -20.66
C GLY A 401 -13.79 -16.28 -19.17
N LYS A 402 -12.51 -16.11 -18.82
CA LYS A 402 -12.10 -15.93 -17.42
C LYS A 402 -12.47 -14.53 -16.96
N ARG A 403 -13.20 -14.46 -15.84
CA ARG A 403 -13.52 -13.21 -15.15
C ARG A 403 -12.89 -13.18 -13.77
N ILE A 404 -12.37 -12.03 -13.37
CA ILE A 404 -11.89 -11.76 -12.01
C ILE A 404 -12.55 -10.51 -11.47
N ARG A 405 -12.84 -10.48 -10.16
CA ARG A 405 -13.38 -9.28 -9.53
C ARG A 405 -12.32 -8.18 -9.59
N TYR A 406 -12.71 -6.99 -10.02
CA TYR A 406 -11.83 -5.84 -10.00
C TYR A 406 -11.59 -5.40 -8.55
N ASP A 407 -10.31 -5.32 -8.16
CA ASP A 407 -9.87 -4.97 -6.80
C ASP A 407 -9.05 -3.66 -6.76
N GLY A 408 -8.99 -2.94 -7.87
CA GLY A 408 -8.31 -1.66 -7.96
C GLY A 408 -9.16 -0.50 -7.42
N GLU A 409 -8.52 0.67 -7.35
CA GLU A 409 -9.20 1.89 -6.92
C GLU A 409 -10.21 2.37 -7.98
N GLN A 410 -11.42 2.71 -7.53
CA GLN A 410 -12.50 3.18 -8.40
C GLN A 410 -12.38 4.70 -8.69
N THR A 411 -11.18 5.11 -9.09
CA THR A 411 -10.85 6.46 -9.58
C THR A 411 -10.46 6.39 -11.05
N GLU A 412 -10.52 7.51 -11.77
CA GLU A 412 -10.08 7.56 -13.18
C GLU A 412 -8.66 7.01 -13.35
N HIS A 413 -7.71 7.53 -12.56
CA HIS A 413 -6.32 7.08 -12.60
C HIS A 413 -6.18 5.61 -12.16
N GLY A 414 -6.85 5.20 -11.08
CA GLY A 414 -6.80 3.83 -10.56
C GLY A 414 -7.28 2.79 -11.57
N ILE A 415 -8.41 3.06 -12.22
CA ILE A 415 -8.94 2.20 -13.29
C ILE A 415 -7.96 2.12 -14.45
N VAL A 416 -7.49 3.27 -14.95
CA VAL A 416 -6.55 3.32 -16.08
C VAL A 416 -5.25 2.58 -15.76
N SER A 417 -4.63 2.83 -14.60
CA SER A 417 -3.36 2.20 -14.22
C SER A 417 -3.51 0.70 -14.03
N THR A 418 -4.57 0.24 -13.34
CA THR A 418 -4.80 -1.19 -13.10
C THR A 418 -5.09 -1.92 -14.41
N MET A 419 -5.91 -1.36 -15.30
CA MET A 419 -6.22 -2.02 -16.58
C MET A 419 -4.99 -2.07 -17.50
N LYS A 420 -4.16 -1.02 -17.54
CA LYS A 420 -2.87 -1.04 -18.24
C LYS A 420 -1.91 -2.08 -17.66
N GLU A 421 -1.88 -2.22 -16.33
CA GLU A 421 -1.09 -3.26 -15.68
C GLU A 421 -1.60 -4.65 -16.05
N LEU A 422 -2.91 -4.89 -16.03
CA LEU A 422 -3.52 -6.18 -16.37
C LEU A 422 -3.39 -6.53 -17.85
N LEU A 423 -3.19 -5.54 -18.73
CA LEU A 423 -2.85 -5.79 -20.14
C LEU A 423 -1.46 -6.41 -20.29
N SER A 424 -0.52 -6.10 -19.39
CA SER A 424 0.81 -6.70 -19.42
C SER A 424 0.75 -8.19 -19.10
N LEU A 425 1.59 -8.97 -19.79
CA LEU A 425 1.73 -10.41 -19.53
C LEU A 425 2.15 -10.64 -18.05
N PRO A 426 1.49 -11.56 -17.34
CA PRO A 426 1.69 -11.79 -15.91
C PRO A 426 3.00 -12.55 -15.66
N SER A 427 3.55 -13.16 -16.71
CA SER A 427 4.78 -13.92 -16.69
C SER A 427 5.77 -13.33 -17.70
N ARG A 428 7.03 -13.19 -17.29
CA ARG A 428 8.11 -12.69 -18.16
C ARG A 428 8.75 -13.83 -18.92
N GLU A 429 8.95 -13.67 -20.23
CA GLU A 429 9.70 -14.64 -21.02
C GLU A 429 11.20 -14.57 -20.64
N ILE A 430 11.78 -15.72 -20.32
CA ILE A 430 13.18 -15.91 -19.99
C ILE A 430 13.90 -16.27 -21.28
N ARG A 431 14.70 -15.34 -21.80
CA ARG A 431 15.50 -15.52 -23.03
C ARG A 431 16.99 -15.67 -22.74
N ASN A 432 17.41 -15.36 -21.51
CA ASN A 432 18.79 -15.48 -21.08
C ASN A 432 18.89 -15.64 -19.56
N MET A 433 20.11 -15.90 -19.06
CA MET A 433 20.36 -16.08 -17.64
C MET A 433 20.14 -14.83 -16.78
N ASN A 434 20.22 -13.63 -17.36
CA ASN A 434 19.92 -12.40 -16.63
C ASN A 434 18.41 -12.28 -16.37
N ASP A 435 17.57 -12.62 -17.36
CA ASP A 435 16.12 -12.66 -17.18
C ASP A 435 15.73 -13.64 -16.07
N TYR A 436 16.33 -14.84 -16.08
CA TYR A 436 16.14 -15.84 -15.04
C TYR A 436 16.52 -15.30 -13.65
N LYS A 437 17.73 -14.73 -13.50
CA LYS A 437 18.19 -14.16 -12.22
C LYS A 437 17.29 -13.02 -11.73
N ASN A 438 16.78 -12.20 -12.65
CA ASN A 438 15.90 -11.08 -12.33
C ASN A 438 14.53 -11.50 -11.76
N LEU A 439 14.12 -12.76 -11.88
CA LEU A 439 12.91 -13.26 -11.22
C LEU A 439 13.10 -13.41 -9.71
N PHE A 440 14.33 -13.61 -9.24
CA PHE A 440 14.68 -13.89 -7.86
C PHE A 440 15.05 -12.62 -7.07
N ARG A 441 14.39 -11.48 -7.35
CA ARG A 441 14.65 -10.21 -6.64
C ARG A 441 14.15 -10.19 -5.21
N LYS A 442 13.03 -10.87 -4.96
CA LYS A 442 12.42 -11.04 -3.64
C LYS A 442 12.74 -12.46 -3.14
N ASN A 443 13.00 -12.58 -1.83
CA ASN A 443 13.36 -13.85 -1.19
C ASN A 443 12.28 -14.38 -0.22
N ASP A 444 11.17 -13.66 -0.08
CA ASP A 444 10.03 -13.97 0.81
C ASP A 444 8.92 -14.80 0.14
N GLN A 445 9.08 -15.12 -1.15
CA GLN A 445 8.14 -15.92 -1.94
C GLN A 445 8.87 -16.79 -2.97
N PRO A 446 8.29 -17.93 -3.37
CA PRO A 446 8.83 -18.72 -4.47
C PRO A 446 8.60 -18.04 -5.83
N VAL A 447 9.46 -18.39 -6.79
CA VAL A 447 9.27 -18.06 -8.20
C VAL A 447 8.65 -19.27 -8.91
N ILE A 448 7.64 -19.02 -9.75
CA ILE A 448 6.95 -20.05 -10.52
C ILE A 448 7.34 -19.87 -12.00
N ILE A 449 8.02 -20.87 -12.55
CA ILE A 449 8.63 -20.83 -13.88
C ILE A 449 7.98 -21.87 -14.80
N GLY A 450 7.43 -21.44 -15.91
CA GLY A 450 6.94 -22.33 -16.96
C GLY A 450 8.05 -22.73 -17.94
N VAL A 451 8.16 -24.01 -18.27
CA VAL A 451 9.06 -24.54 -19.30
C VAL A 451 8.21 -25.26 -20.33
N PHE A 452 8.03 -24.64 -21.49
CA PHE A 452 7.07 -25.07 -22.51
C PHE A 452 7.75 -25.27 -23.86
N GLN A 453 7.05 -25.88 -24.82
CA GLN A 453 7.56 -26.02 -26.18
C GLN A 453 7.08 -24.85 -27.05
N ASN A 454 5.85 -24.40 -26.83
CA ASN A 454 5.23 -23.29 -27.54
C ASN A 454 4.02 -22.75 -26.75
N ASP A 455 3.42 -21.68 -27.26
CA ASP A 455 2.27 -21.01 -26.64
C ASP A 455 0.92 -21.74 -26.84
N GLN A 456 0.87 -22.80 -27.65
CA GLN A 456 -0.31 -23.64 -27.84
C GLN A 456 -0.41 -24.77 -26.80
N ASP A 457 0.62 -24.95 -25.96
CA ASP A 457 0.61 -25.94 -24.90
C ASP A 457 -0.53 -25.64 -23.91
N HIS A 458 -1.41 -26.63 -23.67
CA HIS A 458 -2.51 -26.46 -22.70
C HIS A 458 -2.01 -26.08 -21.30
N LEU A 459 -0.85 -26.60 -20.89
CA LEU A 459 -0.22 -26.26 -19.62
C LEU A 459 0.32 -24.82 -19.60
N TYR A 460 0.74 -24.27 -20.75
CA TYR A 460 1.11 -22.86 -20.86
C TYR A 460 -0.11 -21.95 -20.67
N GLN A 461 -1.22 -22.27 -21.32
CA GLN A 461 -2.48 -21.51 -21.15
C GLN A 461 -2.93 -21.53 -19.69
N LEU A 462 -2.96 -22.72 -19.06
CA LEU A 462 -3.27 -22.86 -17.64
C LEU A 462 -2.33 -22.04 -16.75
N PHE A 463 -1.02 -22.07 -17.03
CA PHE A 463 -0.01 -21.33 -16.28
C PHE A 463 -0.21 -19.82 -16.39
N ILE A 464 -0.48 -19.31 -17.60
CA ILE A 464 -0.74 -17.89 -17.83
C ILE A 464 -2.02 -17.44 -17.12
N ASP A 465 -3.09 -18.23 -17.22
CA ASP A 465 -4.36 -17.95 -16.55
C ASP A 465 -4.20 -17.91 -15.02
N TYR A 466 -3.44 -18.84 -14.46
CA TYR A 466 -3.11 -18.85 -13.03
C TYR A 466 -2.27 -17.63 -12.64
N ALA A 467 -1.27 -17.29 -13.47
CA ALA A 467 -0.40 -16.14 -13.24
C ALA A 467 -1.18 -14.81 -13.23
N TYR A 468 -2.20 -14.64 -14.08
CA TYR A 468 -3.07 -13.44 -14.03
C TYR A 468 -3.73 -13.25 -12.67
N THR A 469 -4.21 -14.33 -12.06
CA THR A 469 -4.89 -14.28 -10.76
C THR A 469 -3.89 -14.12 -9.61
N LYS A 470 -2.66 -14.63 -9.75
CA LYS A 470 -1.69 -14.74 -8.65
C LYS A 470 -0.46 -13.85 -8.79
N ARG A 471 -0.37 -12.99 -9.83
CA ARG A 471 0.78 -12.07 -10.07
C ARG A 471 1.07 -11.10 -8.92
N LYS A 472 0.09 -10.81 -8.07
CA LYS A 472 0.28 -9.99 -6.85
C LYS A 472 0.92 -10.79 -5.70
N VAL A 473 0.92 -12.11 -5.78
CA VAL A 473 1.35 -13.05 -4.72
C VAL A 473 2.62 -13.80 -5.08
N PHE A 474 2.88 -14.05 -6.36
CA PHE A 474 4.09 -14.75 -6.81
C PHE A 474 4.70 -14.06 -8.03
N GLN A 475 6.02 -14.25 -8.19
CA GLN A 475 6.71 -13.87 -9.40
C GLN A 475 6.64 -15.00 -10.42
N PHE A 476 6.22 -14.68 -11.64
CA PHE A 476 6.12 -15.63 -12.74
C PHE A 476 7.15 -15.35 -13.84
N GLY A 477 7.73 -16.42 -14.37
CA GLY A 477 8.53 -16.41 -15.59
C GLY A 477 8.20 -17.62 -16.47
N HIS A 478 8.50 -17.58 -17.75
CA HIS A 478 8.33 -18.75 -18.62
C HIS A 478 9.39 -18.78 -19.69
N THR A 479 9.59 -19.94 -20.31
CA THR A 479 10.47 -20.06 -21.46
C THR A 479 10.00 -21.13 -22.45
N PHE A 480 10.33 -20.91 -23.71
CA PHE A 480 10.20 -21.86 -24.80
C PHE A 480 11.56 -22.42 -25.26
N GLU A 481 12.65 -21.88 -24.73
CA GLU A 481 14.02 -22.31 -25.06
C GLU A 481 14.56 -23.28 -24.01
N LYS A 482 15.59 -24.05 -24.40
CA LYS A 482 16.29 -24.94 -23.48
C LYS A 482 17.39 -24.18 -22.75
N PHE A 483 17.31 -24.14 -21.43
CA PHE A 483 18.34 -23.60 -20.55
C PHE A 483 18.93 -24.71 -19.69
N SER A 484 20.24 -24.61 -19.42
CA SER A 484 20.96 -25.62 -18.62
C SER A 484 20.38 -25.81 -17.21
N VAL A 485 19.79 -24.75 -16.64
CA VAL A 485 19.10 -24.80 -15.33
C VAL A 485 17.86 -25.69 -15.35
N PHE A 486 17.33 -26.00 -16.54
CA PHE A 486 16.14 -26.83 -16.76
C PHE A 486 16.47 -28.14 -17.52
N ASP A 487 17.73 -28.55 -17.63
CA ASP A 487 18.12 -29.76 -18.37
C ASP A 487 17.50 -31.06 -17.80
N ASP A 488 17.23 -31.10 -16.50
CA ASP A 488 16.55 -32.16 -15.77
C ASP A 488 15.02 -32.00 -15.75
N VAL A 489 14.46 -30.99 -16.44
CA VAL A 489 13.03 -30.72 -16.53
C VAL A 489 12.48 -31.13 -17.89
N GLN A 490 11.54 -32.07 -17.91
CA GLN A 490 10.86 -32.47 -19.14
C GLN A 490 9.71 -31.53 -19.48
N SER A 491 9.84 -30.80 -20.60
CA SER A 491 8.80 -29.89 -21.13
C SER A 491 7.62 -30.66 -21.78
N PRO A 492 6.35 -30.24 -21.60
CA PRO A 492 5.91 -29.05 -20.85
C PRO A 492 5.82 -29.30 -19.33
N ALA A 493 6.30 -28.34 -18.55
CA ALA A 493 6.25 -28.39 -17.08
C ALA A 493 6.19 -27.00 -16.45
N ILE A 494 5.69 -26.93 -15.22
CA ILE A 494 5.76 -25.76 -14.34
C ILE A 494 6.70 -26.10 -13.19
N VAL A 495 7.62 -25.21 -12.88
CA VAL A 495 8.68 -25.37 -11.88
C VAL A 495 8.48 -24.34 -10.78
N LEU A 496 8.41 -24.78 -9.53
CA LEU A 496 8.43 -23.90 -8.36
C LEU A 496 9.82 -23.94 -7.74
N GLN A 497 10.41 -22.76 -7.53
CA GLN A 497 11.75 -22.62 -6.97
C GLN A 497 11.80 -21.50 -5.94
N HIS A 498 12.35 -21.80 -4.76
CA HIS A 498 12.60 -20.81 -3.74
C HIS A 498 13.89 -20.04 -4.00
N HIS A 499 13.97 -18.82 -3.45
CA HIS A 499 15.19 -18.02 -3.50
C HIS A 499 16.36 -18.75 -2.82
N SER A 500 17.57 -18.55 -3.33
CA SER A 500 18.78 -19.21 -2.82
C SER A 500 19.05 -18.94 -1.33
N ASP A 501 18.62 -17.78 -0.81
CA ASP A 501 18.74 -17.42 0.61
C ASP A 501 17.91 -18.29 1.54
N VAL A 502 16.74 -18.74 1.08
CA VAL A 502 15.80 -19.51 1.90
C VAL A 502 15.79 -20.98 1.51
N ARG A 503 16.62 -21.39 0.57
CA ARG A 503 16.82 -22.81 0.27
C ARG A 503 17.52 -23.51 1.43
N SER A 504 17.21 -24.77 1.64
CA SER A 504 17.88 -25.62 2.63
C SER A 504 18.44 -26.89 2.00
N LYS A 505 19.41 -27.51 2.68
CA LYS A 505 19.95 -28.83 2.29
C LYS A 505 18.98 -29.99 2.56
N TYR A 506 17.87 -29.73 3.26
CA TYR A 506 16.87 -30.73 3.64
C TYR A 506 15.73 -30.83 2.63
N GLU A 507 15.75 -30.00 1.58
CA GLU A 507 14.69 -29.85 0.59
C GLU A 507 15.24 -29.98 -0.82
N LYS A 508 14.35 -30.26 -1.77
CA LYS A 508 14.70 -30.26 -3.19
C LYS A 508 14.97 -28.84 -3.65
N GLU A 509 15.88 -28.68 -4.61
CA GLU A 509 16.20 -27.38 -5.19
C GLU A 509 15.02 -26.77 -5.98
N LYS A 510 14.19 -27.62 -6.56
CA LYS A 510 12.99 -27.24 -7.31
C LYS A 510 11.94 -28.33 -7.26
N PHE A 511 10.70 -27.92 -7.47
CA PHE A 511 9.53 -28.79 -7.53
C PHE A 511 8.93 -28.71 -8.94
N ILE A 512 8.62 -29.85 -9.54
CA ILE A 512 8.19 -29.93 -10.94
C ILE A 512 6.76 -30.43 -11.00
N PHE A 513 5.93 -29.73 -11.76
CA PHE A 513 4.55 -30.07 -12.09
C PHE A 513 4.42 -30.30 -13.59
N ASN A 514 4.14 -31.54 -13.98
CA ASN A 514 4.02 -31.98 -15.37
C ASN A 514 2.77 -32.85 -15.60
N LYS A 515 1.69 -32.58 -14.85
CA LYS A 515 0.45 -33.34 -14.91
C LYS A 515 -0.28 -33.08 -16.24
N HIS A 516 -0.55 -34.15 -17.00
CA HIS A 516 -1.39 -34.09 -18.20
C HIS A 516 -2.86 -33.78 -17.82
N ASN A 517 -3.54 -32.97 -18.64
CA ASN A 517 -4.93 -32.52 -18.42
C ASN A 517 -5.15 -31.88 -17.04
N ALA A 518 -4.16 -31.15 -16.54
CA ALA A 518 -4.27 -30.40 -15.29
C ALA A 518 -5.33 -29.30 -15.41
N ASN A 519 -6.04 -29.04 -14.30
CA ASN A 519 -6.88 -27.86 -14.15
C ASN A 519 -6.28 -26.87 -13.14
N GLU A 520 -6.93 -25.71 -12.95
CA GLU A 520 -6.46 -24.65 -12.04
C GLU A 520 -6.30 -25.14 -10.60
N ASN A 521 -7.22 -25.99 -10.12
CA ASN A 521 -7.16 -26.55 -8.77
C ASN A 521 -5.98 -27.51 -8.57
N ASP A 522 -5.62 -28.30 -9.59
CA ASP A 522 -4.43 -29.15 -9.54
C ASP A 522 -3.14 -28.34 -9.38
N LEU A 523 -3.06 -27.22 -10.10
CA LEU A 523 -1.91 -26.30 -10.01
C LEU A 523 -1.89 -25.56 -8.68
N GLU A 524 -3.05 -25.09 -8.18
CA GLU A 524 -3.17 -24.46 -6.86
C GLU A 524 -2.69 -25.42 -5.77
N LEU A 525 -3.17 -26.67 -5.75
CA LEU A 525 -2.75 -27.66 -4.76
C LEU A 525 -1.24 -27.93 -4.79
N PHE A 526 -0.64 -27.99 -5.99
CA PHE A 526 0.80 -28.14 -6.16
C PHE A 526 1.57 -26.94 -5.58
N ILE A 527 1.15 -25.72 -5.90
CA ILE A 527 1.80 -24.51 -5.41
C ILE A 527 1.61 -24.39 -3.90
N GLU A 528 0.41 -24.63 -3.39
CA GLU A 528 0.16 -24.67 -1.96
C GLU A 528 1.10 -25.70 -1.30
N GLN A 529 1.21 -26.91 -1.81
CA GLN A 529 2.05 -27.92 -1.18
C GLN A 529 3.51 -27.45 -0.99
N TYR A 530 4.07 -26.68 -1.93
CA TYR A 530 5.51 -26.35 -1.97
C TYR A 530 5.83 -24.86 -1.81
N GLN A 531 4.86 -23.96 -1.64
CA GLN A 531 5.12 -22.52 -1.60
C GLN A 531 5.96 -22.08 -0.39
N ILE A 532 5.86 -22.79 0.74
CA ILE A 532 6.62 -22.49 1.96
C ILE A 532 7.83 -23.41 2.04
N PRO A 533 9.07 -22.87 2.04
CA PRO A 533 10.25 -23.68 2.32
C PRO A 533 10.31 -24.03 3.82
N LEU A 534 11.13 -25.00 4.20
CA LEU A 534 11.19 -25.57 5.56
C LEU A 534 11.32 -24.50 6.65
N VAL A 535 12.09 -23.44 6.37
CA VAL A 535 12.14 -22.20 7.16
C VAL A 535 12.16 -21.02 6.20
N GLY A 536 10.96 -20.50 5.89
CA GLY A 536 10.77 -19.34 5.03
C GLY A 536 10.67 -18.01 5.77
N ILE A 537 10.56 -16.91 5.03
CA ILE A 537 10.44 -15.56 5.58
C ILE A 537 8.96 -15.16 5.64
N LEU A 538 8.49 -14.85 6.85
CA LEU A 538 7.18 -14.29 7.10
C LEU A 538 7.30 -12.75 7.10
N THR A 539 6.46 -12.11 6.28
CA THR A 539 6.37 -10.65 6.09
C THR A 539 4.94 -10.18 6.31
N GLU A 540 4.73 -8.87 6.44
CA GLU A 540 3.38 -8.33 6.58
C GLU A 540 2.45 -8.68 5.42
N GLU A 541 3.02 -8.78 4.20
CA GLU A 541 2.30 -9.11 2.95
C GLU A 541 1.83 -10.57 2.94
N ASN A 542 2.69 -11.50 3.36
CA ASN A 542 2.42 -12.94 3.23
C ASN A 542 1.88 -13.60 4.52
N GLN A 543 1.92 -12.90 5.67
CA GLN A 543 1.59 -13.48 6.97
C GLN A 543 0.18 -14.10 7.00
N ARG A 544 -0.85 -13.41 6.48
CA ARG A 544 -2.24 -13.85 6.66
C ARG A 544 -2.63 -14.98 5.72
N ASN A 545 -2.29 -14.82 4.45
CA ASN A 545 -2.79 -15.71 3.39
C ASN A 545 -1.91 -16.95 3.22
N ILE A 546 -0.61 -16.86 3.51
CA ILE A 546 0.34 -17.97 3.27
C ILE A 546 0.74 -18.65 4.58
N TYR A 547 1.26 -17.92 5.57
CA TYR A 547 1.88 -18.53 6.76
C TYR A 547 0.89 -18.83 7.88
N LEU A 548 0.13 -17.84 8.35
CA LEU A 548 -0.78 -17.99 9.49
C LEU A 548 -2.03 -18.82 9.17
N SER A 549 -2.31 -19.07 7.89
CA SER A 549 -3.29 -20.06 7.44
C SER A 549 -2.77 -21.51 7.62
N ARG A 550 -1.46 -21.72 7.76
CA ARG A 550 -0.82 -23.04 7.99
C ARG A 550 -0.48 -23.33 9.44
N ARG A 551 -1.49 -23.20 10.30
CA ARG A 551 -1.37 -23.63 11.70
C ARG A 551 -1.35 -25.15 11.79
N PRO A 552 -0.56 -25.75 12.69
CA PRO A 552 0.30 -25.09 13.69
C PRO A 552 1.61 -24.52 13.09
N ILE A 553 2.05 -23.37 13.59
CA ILE A 553 3.23 -22.64 13.09
C ILE A 553 4.06 -22.07 14.23
N CYS A 554 5.38 -22.10 14.09
CA CYS A 554 6.35 -21.41 14.94
C CYS A 554 7.11 -20.36 14.13
N VAL A 555 7.14 -19.13 14.64
CA VAL A 555 7.80 -17.98 14.04
C VAL A 555 8.92 -17.53 14.96
N VAL A 556 10.13 -17.48 14.41
CA VAL A 556 11.32 -17.01 15.10
C VAL A 556 11.66 -15.61 14.59
N MET A 557 11.62 -14.62 15.47
CA MET A 557 11.72 -13.19 15.16
C MET A 557 13.07 -12.67 15.64
N TYR A 558 13.81 -12.04 14.74
CA TYR A 558 15.10 -11.39 15.00
C TYR A 558 15.40 -10.41 13.85
N ASP A 559 16.49 -9.67 13.92
CA ASP A 559 16.91 -8.79 12.83
C ASP A 559 17.24 -9.58 11.55
N LEU A 560 16.45 -9.36 10.49
CA LEU A 560 16.59 -10.01 9.20
C LEU A 560 17.17 -9.06 8.15
N ASP A 561 18.47 -9.24 7.89
CA ASP A 561 19.11 -8.56 6.76
C ASP A 561 19.87 -9.55 5.86
N PHE A 562 19.44 -9.60 4.60
CA PHE A 562 20.05 -10.41 3.54
C PHE A 562 21.02 -9.60 2.65
N SER A 563 21.32 -8.35 3.02
CA SER A 563 22.40 -7.55 2.44
C SER A 563 23.73 -8.27 2.56
N PHE A 564 24.66 -7.97 1.66
CA PHE A 564 25.96 -8.66 1.60
C PHE A 564 26.71 -8.65 2.94
N GLU A 565 26.63 -7.55 3.70
CA GLU A 565 27.32 -7.35 4.97
C GLU A 565 26.70 -8.14 6.13
N HIS A 566 25.38 -8.36 6.11
CA HIS A 566 24.65 -8.95 7.24
C HIS A 566 24.07 -10.34 6.96
N ARG A 567 24.13 -10.81 5.71
CA ARG A 567 23.60 -12.12 5.29
C ARG A 567 24.16 -13.29 6.10
N GLU A 568 25.43 -13.27 6.47
CA GLU A 568 26.04 -14.35 7.27
C GLU A 568 25.41 -14.46 8.66
N ARG A 569 25.17 -13.33 9.34
CA ARG A 569 24.47 -13.29 10.64
C ARG A 569 23.05 -13.81 10.52
N THR A 570 22.32 -13.36 9.50
CA THR A 570 20.95 -13.81 9.26
C THR A 570 20.89 -15.33 9.00
N GLN A 571 21.82 -15.85 8.21
CA GLN A 571 21.93 -17.28 7.92
C GLN A 571 22.40 -18.10 9.13
N TYR A 572 23.22 -17.53 10.02
CA TYR A 572 23.66 -18.21 11.25
C TYR A 572 22.46 -18.63 12.10
N TRP A 573 21.55 -17.69 12.41
CA TRP A 573 20.35 -17.98 13.18
C TRP A 573 19.39 -18.90 12.43
N ARG A 574 19.16 -18.65 11.14
CA ARG A 574 18.32 -19.50 10.30
C ARG A 574 18.80 -20.96 10.28
N ASN A 575 20.11 -21.20 10.23
CA ASN A 575 20.68 -22.54 10.22
C ASN A 575 20.46 -23.29 11.54
N LYS A 576 20.49 -22.61 12.69
CA LYS A 576 20.10 -23.21 13.99
C LYS A 576 18.65 -23.68 13.96
N ILE A 577 17.75 -22.85 13.44
CA ILE A 577 16.32 -23.14 13.32
C ILE A 577 16.08 -24.31 12.36
N LEU A 578 16.77 -24.34 11.21
CA LEU A 578 16.64 -25.41 10.20
C LEU A 578 16.94 -26.80 10.76
N ASN A 579 17.93 -26.93 11.64
CA ASN A 579 18.28 -28.20 12.26
C ASN A 579 17.10 -28.77 13.06
N VAL A 580 16.42 -27.92 13.83
CA VAL A 580 15.24 -28.28 14.61
C VAL A 580 14.03 -28.49 13.69
N ALA A 581 13.78 -27.58 12.75
CA ALA A 581 12.65 -27.66 11.83
C ALA A 581 12.64 -28.97 11.05
N ASN A 582 13.79 -29.47 10.59
CA ASN A 582 13.87 -30.74 9.88
C ASN A 582 13.37 -31.94 10.70
N ASN A 583 13.55 -31.92 12.03
CA ASN A 583 13.09 -32.99 12.93
C ASN A 583 11.57 -32.95 13.15
N TYR A 584 10.94 -31.78 12.97
CA TYR A 584 9.53 -31.54 13.32
C TYR A 584 8.66 -31.03 12.16
N LYS A 585 9.14 -31.11 10.91
CA LYS A 585 8.46 -30.58 9.71
C LYS A 585 7.06 -31.13 9.44
N ASP A 586 6.77 -32.36 9.89
CA ASP A 586 5.44 -32.98 9.76
C ASP A 586 4.48 -32.59 10.91
N LYS A 587 4.95 -31.81 11.88
CA LYS A 587 4.22 -31.44 13.10
C LYS A 587 3.93 -29.96 13.19
N TYR A 588 4.88 -29.12 12.78
CA TYR A 588 4.79 -27.66 12.83
C TYR A 588 5.40 -27.05 11.56
N THR A 589 4.78 -25.98 11.07
CA THR A 589 5.40 -25.07 10.09
C THR A 589 6.41 -24.17 10.81
N PHE A 590 7.54 -23.87 10.19
CA PHE A 590 8.55 -22.97 10.76
C PHE A 590 8.81 -21.79 9.83
N ALA A 591 8.96 -20.60 10.40
CA ALA A 591 9.28 -19.39 9.67
C ALA A 591 10.19 -18.47 10.49
N ILE A 592 10.93 -17.61 9.80
CA ILE A 592 11.64 -16.49 10.37
C ILE A 592 10.93 -15.19 10.02
N ALA A 593 11.04 -14.19 10.88
CA ALA A 593 10.44 -12.89 10.69
C ALA A 593 11.37 -11.78 11.18
N ASP A 594 11.29 -10.63 10.53
CA ASP A 594 11.98 -9.42 10.94
C ASP A 594 11.25 -8.83 12.15
N GLU A 595 11.93 -8.68 13.28
CA GLU A 595 11.29 -8.27 14.53
C GLU A 595 10.74 -6.84 14.50
N GLU A 596 11.43 -5.91 13.82
CA GLU A 596 11.04 -4.52 13.70
C GLU A 596 9.80 -4.41 12.80
N LYS A 597 9.85 -5.06 11.64
CA LYS A 597 8.73 -5.09 10.68
C LYS A 597 7.53 -5.87 11.22
N MET A 598 7.73 -6.83 12.12
CA MET A 598 6.68 -7.66 12.70
C MET A 598 6.34 -7.28 14.15
N SER A 599 6.49 -6.01 14.53
CA SER A 599 6.16 -5.51 15.87
C SER A 599 4.72 -5.82 16.32
N GLY A 600 3.76 -5.89 15.38
CA GLY A 600 2.39 -6.31 15.64
C GLY A 600 2.30 -7.77 16.13
N LEU A 601 3.10 -8.66 15.54
CA LEU A 601 3.16 -10.08 15.91
C LEU A 601 3.88 -10.28 17.25
N LEU A 602 4.97 -9.55 17.50
CA LEU A 602 5.63 -9.54 18.81
C LEU A 602 4.66 -9.17 19.93
N LYS A 603 3.93 -8.07 19.75
CA LYS A 603 2.90 -7.60 20.69
C LYS A 603 1.79 -8.63 20.89
N GLU A 604 1.45 -9.40 19.87
CA GLU A 604 0.45 -10.47 19.97
C GLU A 604 0.91 -11.62 20.90
N PHE A 605 2.21 -11.93 20.90
CA PHE A 605 2.87 -12.85 21.82
C PHE A 605 3.31 -12.19 23.14
N GLY A 606 3.12 -10.88 23.28
CA GLY A 606 3.60 -10.09 24.41
C GLY A 606 5.10 -10.11 24.59
N LEU A 607 5.82 -10.24 23.49
CA LEU A 607 7.27 -10.13 23.40
C LEU A 607 7.61 -8.67 23.09
N GLU A 608 8.81 -8.27 23.48
CA GLU A 608 9.36 -6.93 23.23
C GLU A 608 10.45 -7.03 22.17
N GLU A 609 10.67 -5.94 21.43
CA GLU A 609 11.78 -5.85 20.49
C GLU A 609 13.09 -5.93 21.29
N SER A 610 13.93 -6.90 20.96
CA SER A 610 15.24 -7.05 21.57
C SER A 610 16.25 -7.14 20.44
N SER A 611 16.96 -6.02 20.21
CA SER A 611 18.00 -5.96 19.18
C SER A 611 19.13 -6.99 19.38
N GLU A 612 19.19 -7.63 20.56
CA GLU A 612 20.20 -8.61 20.92
C GLU A 612 19.64 -10.05 21.05
N ASP A 613 18.33 -10.24 21.27
CA ASP A 613 17.73 -11.54 21.55
C ASP A 613 16.86 -12.07 20.40
N VAL A 614 16.72 -13.40 20.34
CA VAL A 614 15.86 -14.08 19.37
C VAL A 614 14.52 -14.40 20.02
N ASN A 615 13.47 -13.76 19.50
CA ASN A 615 12.11 -13.93 19.96
C ASN A 615 11.44 -15.15 19.31
N VAL A 616 10.68 -15.94 20.06
CA VAL A 616 9.97 -17.12 19.52
C VAL A 616 8.51 -17.11 19.92
N GLY A 617 7.61 -17.11 18.92
CA GLY A 617 6.17 -17.23 19.09
C GLY A 617 5.59 -18.35 18.23
N CYS A 618 4.71 -19.17 18.79
CA CYS A 618 4.04 -20.25 18.07
C CYS A 618 2.52 -20.20 18.24
N PHE A 619 1.80 -20.52 17.17
CA PHE A 619 0.37 -20.80 17.21
C PHE A 619 0.13 -22.30 17.04
N ASP A 620 -0.75 -22.87 17.86
CA ASP A 620 -1.27 -24.21 17.60
C ASP A 620 -2.38 -24.21 16.54
N LYS A 621 -2.88 -25.41 16.22
CA LYS A 621 -3.99 -25.63 15.27
C LYS A 621 -5.28 -24.87 15.61
N ASN A 622 -5.50 -24.52 16.88
CA ASN A 622 -6.68 -23.79 17.35
C ASN A 622 -6.41 -22.29 17.48
N GLY A 623 -5.18 -21.84 17.17
CA GLY A 623 -4.77 -20.45 17.34
C GLY A 623 -4.39 -20.06 18.76
N LEU A 624 -4.19 -21.02 19.67
CA LEU A 624 -3.61 -20.70 20.97
C LEU A 624 -2.15 -20.28 20.79
N LYS A 625 -1.77 -19.25 21.52
CA LYS A 625 -0.45 -18.61 21.45
C LYS A 625 0.48 -19.26 22.46
N TYR A 626 1.73 -19.46 22.09
CA TYR A 626 2.81 -19.95 22.93
C TYR A 626 4.05 -19.13 22.64
N ARG A 627 4.90 -18.91 23.63
CA ARG A 627 6.15 -18.18 23.48
C ARG A 627 7.27 -18.86 24.25
N MET A 628 8.50 -18.72 23.78
CA MET A 628 9.67 -19.04 24.59
C MET A 628 9.85 -17.97 25.66
N GLU A 629 10.34 -18.35 26.85
CA GLU A 629 10.54 -17.41 27.96
C GLU A 629 11.94 -16.76 27.86
N ASP A 630 12.06 -15.51 28.27
CA ASP A 630 13.24 -14.64 28.06
C ASP A 630 14.48 -15.05 28.90
N ASP A 631 14.34 -16.05 29.76
CA ASP A 631 15.38 -16.46 30.72
C ASP A 631 16.46 -17.37 30.08
N ASP A 632 16.26 -17.82 28.84
CA ASP A 632 17.12 -18.78 28.13
C ASP A 632 17.81 -18.15 26.90
N GLU A 633 19.14 -18.23 26.82
CA GLU A 633 19.87 -17.88 25.59
C GLU A 633 19.37 -18.74 24.42
N PHE A 634 19.12 -18.11 23.26
CA PHE A 634 18.64 -18.82 22.10
C PHE A 634 19.73 -19.71 21.49
N THR A 635 19.54 -21.02 21.63
CA THR A 635 20.41 -22.07 21.07
C THR A 635 19.56 -23.09 20.32
N SER A 636 20.21 -23.97 19.54
CA SER A 636 19.44 -25.01 18.83
C SER A 636 18.80 -25.98 19.82
N GLU A 637 19.48 -26.23 20.94
CA GLU A 637 19.06 -27.11 22.02
C GLU A 637 17.88 -26.52 22.80
N SER A 638 17.95 -25.25 23.20
CA SER A 638 16.85 -24.59 23.93
C SER A 638 15.61 -24.46 23.05
N PHE A 639 15.79 -24.13 21.77
CA PHE A 639 14.69 -24.09 20.80
C PHE A 639 14.08 -25.49 20.56
N GLU A 640 14.90 -26.53 20.41
CA GLU A 640 14.41 -27.91 20.27
C GLU A 640 13.66 -28.39 21.52
N GLU A 641 14.14 -28.07 22.71
CA GLU A 641 13.46 -28.40 23.96
C GLU A 641 12.08 -27.73 24.04
N PHE A 642 12.00 -26.43 23.69
CA PHE A 642 10.75 -25.69 23.63
C PHE A 642 9.76 -26.33 22.64
N VAL A 643 10.18 -26.57 21.40
CA VAL A 643 9.33 -27.20 20.36
C VAL A 643 8.88 -28.60 20.81
N SER A 644 9.77 -29.38 21.42
CA SER A 644 9.44 -30.70 21.96
C SER A 644 8.40 -30.63 23.07
N LYS A 645 8.54 -29.69 24.02
CA LYS A 645 7.57 -29.45 25.09
C LYS A 645 6.23 -28.96 24.51
N LEU A 646 6.26 -28.11 23.49
CA LEU A 646 5.08 -27.56 22.82
C LEU A 646 4.26 -28.67 22.17
N ILE A 647 4.90 -29.53 21.37
CA ILE A 647 4.25 -30.68 20.72
C ILE A 647 3.68 -31.66 21.76
N LYS A 648 4.35 -31.82 22.90
CA LYS A 648 3.89 -32.65 24.03
C LYS A 648 2.79 -31.99 24.88
N GLY A 649 2.37 -30.76 24.57
CA GLY A 649 1.35 -30.02 25.32
C GLY A 649 1.80 -29.60 26.72
N LYS A 650 3.11 -29.47 26.95
CA LYS A 650 3.70 -29.10 28.25
C LYS A 650 3.97 -27.60 28.40
N VAL A 651 3.91 -26.84 27.31
CA VAL A 651 4.06 -25.37 27.34
C VAL A 651 2.69 -24.75 27.65
N LYS A 652 2.66 -23.77 28.56
CA LYS A 652 1.44 -23.03 28.87
C LYS A 652 1.15 -22.02 27.76
N SER A 653 -0.11 -21.92 27.35
CA SER A 653 -0.52 -20.91 26.38
C SER A 653 -0.34 -19.50 26.96
N TYR A 654 0.21 -18.61 26.15
CA TYR A 654 0.26 -17.18 26.40
C TYR A 654 -1.09 -16.53 26.07
N PHE A 655 -1.47 -15.55 26.88
CA PHE A 655 -2.57 -14.64 26.62
C PHE A 655 -2.25 -13.28 27.25
N LYS A 656 -2.62 -12.21 26.56
CA LYS A 656 -2.43 -10.84 27.03
C LYS A 656 -3.29 -10.61 28.26
N SER A 657 -2.67 -10.13 29.35
CA SER A 657 -3.39 -9.80 30.57
C SER A 657 -2.70 -8.67 31.29
N GLN A 658 -3.49 -7.71 31.76
CA GLN A 658 -3.07 -6.79 32.81
C GLN A 658 -2.71 -7.56 34.10
N PRO A 659 -1.86 -6.99 34.97
CA PRO A 659 -1.62 -7.56 36.29
C PRO A 659 -2.92 -7.61 37.10
N ILE A 660 -3.06 -8.63 37.94
CA ILE A 660 -4.22 -8.74 38.82
C ILE A 660 -4.22 -7.52 39.77
N PRO A 661 -5.29 -6.70 39.78
CA PRO A 661 -5.32 -5.47 40.58
C PRO A 661 -5.22 -5.78 42.07
N LYS A 662 -4.40 -5.00 42.81
CA LYS A 662 -4.28 -5.10 44.28
C LYS A 662 -5.62 -4.88 44.98
N GLN A 663 -6.42 -3.95 44.47
CA GLN A 663 -7.81 -3.74 44.86
C GLN A 663 -8.72 -4.27 43.73
N SER A 664 -9.21 -5.49 43.91
CA SER A 664 -10.02 -6.17 42.90
C SER A 664 -11.50 -5.77 42.92
N VAL A 665 -11.97 -5.05 43.94
CA VAL A 665 -13.36 -4.62 44.06
C VAL A 665 -13.44 -3.13 44.40
N THR A 666 -14.17 -2.39 43.57
CA THR A 666 -14.43 -0.96 43.77
C THR A 666 -15.92 -0.70 43.55
N ASN A 667 -16.61 -0.07 44.51
CA ASN A 667 -18.04 0.22 44.44
C ASN A 667 -18.93 -1.02 44.15
N GLY A 668 -18.55 -2.19 44.69
CA GLY A 668 -19.28 -3.45 44.46
C GLY A 668 -19.04 -4.10 43.09
N ILE A 669 -18.18 -3.52 42.25
CA ILE A 669 -17.80 -4.06 40.94
C ILE A 669 -16.42 -4.70 41.04
N HIS A 670 -16.32 -5.96 40.61
CA HIS A 670 -15.07 -6.71 40.55
C HIS A 670 -14.31 -6.36 39.26
N THR A 671 -13.11 -5.81 39.37
CA THR A 671 -12.21 -5.63 38.23
C THR A 671 -11.52 -6.95 37.91
N VAL A 672 -11.73 -7.42 36.68
CA VAL A 672 -11.24 -8.68 36.15
C VAL A 672 -10.25 -8.43 35.02
N VAL A 673 -9.21 -9.24 34.98
CA VAL A 673 -8.17 -9.28 33.94
C VAL A 673 -8.13 -10.70 33.38
N ALA A 674 -7.50 -10.93 32.22
CA ALA A 674 -7.52 -12.26 31.61
C ALA A 674 -6.96 -13.36 32.55
N LYS A 675 -5.93 -13.06 33.35
CA LYS A 675 -5.30 -14.00 34.30
C LYS A 675 -6.23 -14.52 35.40
N ASN A 676 -7.21 -13.73 35.84
CA ASN A 676 -8.16 -14.14 36.89
C ASN A 676 -9.59 -14.33 36.38
N PHE A 677 -9.83 -14.15 35.07
CA PHE A 677 -11.16 -14.19 34.49
C PHE A 677 -11.87 -15.52 34.76
N GLU A 678 -11.23 -16.64 34.46
CA GLU A 678 -11.84 -17.96 34.65
C GLU A 678 -12.22 -18.19 36.12
N LYS A 679 -11.34 -17.81 37.05
CA LYS A 679 -11.54 -17.97 38.50
C LYS A 679 -12.67 -17.09 39.03
N VAL A 680 -12.85 -15.88 38.51
CA VAL A 680 -13.84 -14.92 39.02
C VAL A 680 -15.16 -15.04 38.28
N VAL A 681 -15.13 -14.98 36.95
CA VAL A 681 -16.33 -14.89 36.11
C VAL A 681 -16.98 -16.26 35.91
N LYS A 682 -16.20 -17.33 35.71
CA LYS A 682 -16.70 -18.69 35.49
C LYS A 682 -16.72 -19.53 36.78
N ASP A 683 -16.75 -18.87 37.94
CA ASP A 683 -16.98 -19.55 39.21
C ASP A 683 -18.34 -20.24 39.19
N LYS A 684 -18.34 -21.58 39.32
CA LYS A 684 -19.55 -22.41 39.29
C LYS A 684 -20.52 -22.14 40.43
N THR A 685 -20.10 -21.40 41.45
CA THR A 685 -20.89 -21.07 42.64
C THR A 685 -21.58 -19.70 42.57
N LYS A 686 -21.26 -18.88 41.56
CA LYS A 686 -21.82 -17.53 41.41
C LYS A 686 -22.31 -17.25 40.00
N ASN A 687 -23.29 -16.37 39.88
CA ASN A 687 -23.64 -15.75 38.61
C ASN A 687 -22.76 -14.50 38.41
N SER A 688 -22.34 -14.23 37.19
CA SER A 688 -21.49 -13.08 36.88
C SER A 688 -22.11 -12.23 35.78
N LEU A 689 -22.36 -10.96 36.05
CA LEU A 689 -22.62 -9.98 35.01
C LEU A 689 -21.28 -9.36 34.61
N VAL A 690 -20.89 -9.50 33.34
CA VAL A 690 -19.57 -9.10 32.84
C VAL A 690 -19.71 -7.91 31.92
N PHE A 691 -19.04 -6.82 32.28
CA PHE A 691 -18.97 -5.61 31.47
C PHE A 691 -17.62 -5.50 30.77
N PHE A 692 -17.60 -5.78 29.46
CA PHE A 692 -16.45 -5.57 28.58
C PHE A 692 -16.43 -4.12 28.08
N TYR A 693 -15.36 -3.39 28.38
CA TYR A 693 -15.19 -1.99 28.00
C TYR A 693 -13.82 -1.70 27.41
N ALA A 694 -13.69 -0.52 26.80
CA ALA A 694 -12.41 0.10 26.46
C ALA A 694 -12.32 1.50 27.11
N PRO A 695 -11.16 1.95 27.61
CA PRO A 695 -11.04 3.24 28.29
C PRO A 695 -11.40 4.45 27.42
N TRP A 696 -11.13 4.37 26.12
CA TRP A 696 -11.38 5.43 25.12
C TRP A 696 -12.81 5.43 24.56
N CYS A 697 -13.65 4.47 24.94
CA CYS A 697 -15.01 4.34 24.43
C CYS A 697 -15.97 5.31 25.14
N GLY A 698 -16.47 6.32 24.43
CA GLY A 698 -17.41 7.32 24.96
C GLY A 698 -18.71 6.70 25.49
N HIS A 699 -19.29 5.73 24.76
CA HIS A 699 -20.49 5.01 25.22
C HIS A 699 -20.26 4.24 26.53
N CYS A 700 -19.05 3.72 26.74
CA CYS A 700 -18.67 3.01 27.94
C CYS A 700 -18.54 3.97 29.13
N THR A 701 -17.93 5.14 28.90
CA THR A 701 -17.85 6.20 29.90
C THR A 701 -19.24 6.67 30.33
N ASN A 702 -20.16 6.85 29.39
CA ASN A 702 -21.56 7.23 29.68
C ASN A 702 -22.34 6.11 30.40
N PHE A 703 -21.99 4.84 30.16
CA PHE A 703 -22.65 3.69 30.76
C PHE A 703 -22.16 3.36 32.18
N LYS A 704 -20.89 3.66 32.51
CA LYS A 704 -20.29 3.39 33.83
C LYS A 704 -21.15 3.83 35.02
N PRO A 705 -21.73 5.05 35.05
CA PRO A 705 -22.62 5.46 36.15
C PRO A 705 -23.85 4.56 36.32
N THR A 706 -24.46 4.11 35.23
CA THR A 706 -25.60 3.17 35.26
C THR A 706 -25.16 1.82 35.83
N TYR A 707 -24.02 1.31 35.39
CA TYR A 707 -23.47 0.05 35.88
C TYR A 707 -23.11 0.10 37.38
N MET A 708 -22.62 1.23 37.87
CA MET A 708 -22.39 1.45 39.30
C MET A 708 -23.68 1.44 40.13
N LYS A 709 -24.75 2.07 39.64
CA LYS A 709 -26.07 2.00 40.30
C LYS A 709 -26.60 0.57 40.34
N LEU A 710 -26.35 -0.21 39.29
CA LEU A 710 -26.71 -1.63 39.22
C LEU A 710 -25.97 -2.44 40.30
N ALA A 711 -24.66 -2.21 40.47
CA ALA A 711 -23.87 -2.87 41.51
C ALA A 711 -24.38 -2.54 42.93
N GLN A 712 -24.73 -1.28 43.18
CA GLN A 712 -25.33 -0.85 44.44
C GLN A 712 -26.67 -1.54 44.70
N ARG A 713 -27.52 -1.68 43.68
CA ARG A 713 -28.83 -2.35 43.79
C ARG A 713 -28.69 -3.82 44.19
N TYR A 714 -27.70 -4.53 43.64
CA TYR A 714 -27.52 -5.97 43.84
C TYR A 714 -26.53 -6.32 44.97
N THR A 715 -26.14 -5.35 45.81
CA THR A 715 -25.20 -5.60 46.94
C THR A 715 -25.74 -6.65 47.93
N SER A 716 -27.07 -6.79 48.05
CA SER A 716 -27.72 -7.79 48.91
C SER A 716 -27.90 -9.17 48.28
N GLN A 717 -27.52 -9.39 47.01
CA GLN A 717 -27.60 -10.69 46.33
C GLN A 717 -26.26 -11.43 46.41
N PRO A 718 -26.09 -12.42 47.30
CA PRO A 718 -24.78 -13.05 47.54
C PRO A 718 -24.28 -13.90 46.35
N ASN A 719 -25.19 -14.34 45.48
CA ASN A 719 -24.91 -15.23 44.35
C ASN A 719 -24.77 -14.50 43.00
N LEU A 720 -24.70 -13.17 42.99
CA LEU A 720 -24.46 -12.37 41.79
C LEU A 720 -23.24 -11.48 42.03
N ILE A 721 -22.27 -11.55 41.12
CA ILE A 721 -21.15 -10.63 41.06
C ILE A 721 -21.24 -9.79 39.80
N LEU A 722 -21.03 -8.48 39.94
CA LEU A 722 -20.86 -7.59 38.80
C LEU A 722 -19.37 -7.42 38.57
N THR A 723 -18.92 -7.69 37.35
CA THR A 723 -17.52 -7.61 36.97
C THR A 723 -17.34 -6.61 35.83
N GLN A 724 -16.12 -6.09 35.69
CA GLN A 724 -15.71 -5.28 34.56
C GLN A 724 -14.34 -5.74 34.09
N ILE A 725 -14.09 -5.68 32.78
CA ILE A 725 -12.81 -6.00 32.17
C ILE A 725 -12.51 -5.01 31.05
N ASP A 726 -11.29 -4.48 31.06
CA ASP A 726 -10.74 -3.72 29.95
C ASP A 726 -10.35 -4.70 28.83
N ALA A 727 -11.25 -4.84 27.86
CA ALA A 727 -11.11 -5.74 26.73
C ALA A 727 -10.12 -5.22 25.68
N SER A 728 -9.63 -3.98 25.80
CA SER A 728 -8.55 -3.46 24.95
C SER A 728 -7.16 -3.85 25.47
N ALA A 729 -7.06 -4.12 26.78
CA ALA A 729 -5.82 -4.44 27.45
C ALA A 729 -5.67 -5.93 27.86
N ASN A 730 -6.69 -6.75 27.62
CA ASN A 730 -6.73 -8.17 27.99
C ASN A 730 -7.29 -9.01 26.84
N ASP A 731 -6.70 -10.19 26.60
CA ASP A 731 -7.27 -11.18 25.69
C ASP A 731 -8.60 -11.69 26.26
N ILE A 732 -9.59 -11.86 25.38
CA ILE A 732 -10.92 -12.30 25.75
C ILE A 732 -10.98 -13.83 25.77
N PRO A 733 -11.38 -14.46 26.89
CA PRO A 733 -11.51 -15.91 26.95
C PRO A 733 -12.54 -16.45 25.96
N SER A 734 -12.37 -17.70 25.55
CA SER A 734 -13.31 -18.37 24.66
C SER A 734 -14.72 -18.42 25.24
N GLY A 735 -15.72 -18.29 24.37
CA GLY A 735 -17.15 -18.24 24.72
C GLY A 735 -17.73 -16.82 24.87
N PHE A 736 -16.94 -15.78 24.61
CA PHE A 736 -17.41 -14.39 24.59
C PHE A 736 -17.06 -13.75 23.25
N GLU A 737 -18.08 -13.26 22.53
CA GLU A 737 -17.90 -12.47 21.32
C GLU A 737 -18.08 -10.99 21.64
N VAL A 738 -16.98 -10.25 21.58
CA VAL A 738 -16.92 -8.81 21.84
C VAL A 738 -16.56 -8.09 20.54
N THR A 739 -17.58 -7.76 19.75
CA THR A 739 -17.43 -7.07 18.45
C THR A 739 -17.42 -5.55 18.58
N GLY A 740 -17.77 -5.03 19.76
CA GLY A 740 -17.81 -3.59 20.04
C GLY A 740 -17.92 -3.29 21.53
N PHE A 741 -17.88 -2.00 21.88
CA PHE A 741 -17.92 -1.55 23.26
C PHE A 741 -19.06 -0.55 23.51
N PRO A 742 -19.75 -0.64 24.66
CA PRO A 742 -19.66 -1.68 25.68
C PRO A 742 -20.39 -2.98 25.25
N THR A 743 -19.86 -4.13 25.66
CA THR A 743 -20.52 -5.45 25.51
C THR A 743 -20.78 -6.04 26.90
N ILE A 744 -21.96 -6.61 27.11
CA ILE A 744 -22.40 -7.13 28.41
C ILE A 744 -22.82 -8.58 28.25
N TYR A 745 -22.37 -9.43 29.17
CA TYR A 745 -22.80 -10.83 29.26
C TYR A 745 -23.29 -11.15 30.66
N PHE A 746 -24.29 -12.02 30.76
CA PHE A 746 -24.63 -12.70 32.01
C PHE A 746 -24.13 -14.14 31.93
N VAL A 747 -23.32 -14.55 32.89
CA VAL A 747 -22.73 -15.89 33.01
C VAL A 747 -23.42 -16.59 34.18
N PRO A 748 -24.35 -17.54 33.92
CA PRO A 748 -25.07 -18.21 34.98
C PRO A 748 -24.20 -19.29 35.66
N MET A 749 -24.54 -19.63 36.90
CA MET A 749 -23.97 -20.79 37.59
C MET A 749 -24.15 -22.07 36.75
N ASN A 750 -23.05 -22.67 36.29
CA ASN A 750 -23.03 -23.89 35.48
C ASN A 750 -23.77 -23.81 34.14
N ASN A 751 -23.82 -22.65 33.47
CA ASN A 751 -24.40 -22.54 32.13
C ASN A 751 -23.55 -21.66 31.20
N GLN A 752 -23.88 -21.66 29.91
CA GLN A 752 -23.20 -20.85 28.91
C GLN A 752 -23.49 -19.35 29.10
N PRO A 753 -22.54 -18.45 28.75
CA PRO A 753 -22.76 -17.01 28.77
C PRO A 753 -23.93 -16.58 27.86
N VAL A 754 -24.78 -15.69 28.36
CA VAL A 754 -25.88 -15.09 27.62
C VAL A 754 -25.54 -13.64 27.32
N LYS A 755 -25.44 -13.29 26.03
CA LYS A 755 -25.16 -11.92 25.58
C LYS A 755 -26.38 -11.04 25.82
N TYR A 756 -26.15 -9.82 26.30
CA TYR A 756 -27.20 -8.82 26.46
C TYR A 756 -27.31 -7.93 25.20
N GLU A 757 -28.49 -7.89 24.61
CA GLU A 757 -28.81 -7.13 23.39
C GLU A 757 -29.84 -6.01 23.62
N GLY A 758 -30.18 -5.74 24.88
CA GLY A 758 -31.19 -4.74 25.27
C GLY A 758 -30.67 -3.31 25.38
N ASN A 759 -31.55 -2.41 25.85
CA ASN A 759 -31.25 -1.00 26.06
C ASN A 759 -30.45 -0.78 27.33
N ARG A 760 -29.37 0.01 27.27
CA ARG A 760 -28.43 0.19 28.39
C ARG A 760 -28.93 1.11 29.52
N ASP A 761 -30.24 1.18 29.73
CA ASP A 761 -30.85 1.82 30.89
C ASP A 761 -31.00 0.84 32.06
N ILE A 762 -31.19 1.40 33.26
CA ILE A 762 -31.16 0.61 34.49
C ILE A 762 -32.33 -0.39 34.59
N ASN A 763 -33.50 -0.06 34.03
CA ASN A 763 -34.69 -0.88 34.19
C ASN A 763 -34.60 -2.13 33.32
N ASP A 764 -34.16 -1.97 32.07
CA ASP A 764 -34.00 -3.09 31.15
C ASP A 764 -32.90 -4.07 31.63
N LEU A 765 -31.80 -3.54 32.16
CA LEU A 765 -30.73 -4.35 32.76
C LEU A 765 -31.20 -5.13 33.99
N VAL A 766 -31.99 -4.50 34.87
CA VAL A 766 -32.59 -5.17 36.04
C VAL A 766 -33.52 -6.30 35.58
N ASN A 767 -34.40 -6.04 34.62
CA ASN A 767 -35.30 -7.05 34.07
C ASN A 767 -34.53 -8.23 33.47
N PHE A 768 -33.46 -7.94 32.72
CA PHE A 768 -32.60 -8.97 32.14
C PHE A 768 -31.92 -9.82 33.21
N ILE A 769 -31.33 -9.20 34.24
CA ILE A 769 -30.66 -9.92 35.33
C ILE A 769 -31.66 -10.76 36.10
N ASP A 770 -32.78 -10.17 36.53
CA ASP A 770 -33.79 -10.86 37.34
C ASP A 770 -34.39 -12.05 36.58
N LYS A 771 -34.66 -11.89 35.28
CA LYS A 771 -35.10 -13.00 34.40
C LYS A 771 -34.09 -14.15 34.37
N ASN A 772 -32.79 -13.84 34.24
CA ASN A 772 -31.76 -14.85 34.18
C ASN A 772 -31.44 -15.47 35.55
N LEU A 773 -31.69 -14.76 36.66
CA LEU A 773 -31.61 -15.30 38.02
C LEU A 773 -32.79 -16.24 38.33
N GLN A 774 -33.99 -15.95 37.82
CA GLN A 774 -35.22 -16.72 38.07
C GLN A 774 -35.31 -18.02 37.27
N SER A 775 -34.63 -18.13 36.11
CA SER A 775 -34.69 -19.30 35.23
C SER A 775 -34.20 -20.64 35.84
N LYS A 776 -33.75 -20.63 37.10
CA LYS A 776 -33.37 -21.81 37.89
C LYS A 776 -34.15 -22.02 39.19
N SER A 777 -35.12 -21.18 39.55
CA SER A 777 -35.98 -21.49 40.72
C SER A 777 -37.13 -22.45 40.38
N GLU A 778 -37.31 -22.81 39.10
CA GLU A 778 -38.38 -23.71 38.62
C GLU A 778 -37.86 -25.02 38.01
N LEU A 779 -36.64 -25.47 38.35
CA LEU A 779 -36.10 -26.78 37.97
C LEU A 779 -35.75 -27.64 39.19
#